data_AF-A0A1H6XVJ4-F1
#
_entry.id   AF-A0A1H6XVJ4-F1
#
_cell.length_a   1.000
_cell.length_b   1.000
_cell.length_c   1.000
_cell.angle_alpha   90.00
_cell.angle_beta   90.00
_cell.angle_gamma   90.00
#
_symmetry.space_group_name_H-M   'P 1'
#
loop_
_entity.id
_entity.type
_entity.pdbx_description
1 polymer ?
#
loop_
_entity_poly.entity_id
_entity_poly.type
_entity_poly.pdbx_seq_one_letter_code
_entity_poly.pdbx_strand_id
1 'polypeptide(L)'
;MKLFLSSILVFFSFSLSWAQEEVNLNYYLPETFTYDPAIPEPSSILGFEVGEWHANHSQVVHYYQTVANSSPRATLVEYGRTYEKRPLLMLVVSSPENIQKIEEIKSSRAGLRNGTAKPDQMPVVMYMGHSVHGNEPSGVNASLLSAYHFTAAREIEEDLENIVLLIDPAINPDGINRFASWVNSHKSYHPNGDPANRELNEAWPRGRTNHYWFDLNRDWLPVQHPESRGRISQIQAWLPNIVLDFHEMGTDNTFFFQPGIPSRNNPLTPEKNFELTEKIAQYHARFLDEIGSLYYTRESFDDYYYGKGSTYPDVQGAIGILFEQASSRGHLQENAFGEISFPFTIRNQFTTALSSFEAARDMRVELNQYMVDFYNESKSAYAEDDDKAYIFGANEDYARSYHLADILLQHDIQLYSLQEDVNLNGVPFSSGTSFIVPLDQPQYKLIKSMFETRTEFQDSLFYDVSTWNMPMAFNLEYMALSSRILNLAKVEDVSEGLTFQPGKVLGAAGAYSYAFEWQDYYAPKATYQLMEKGYQVRVTHKTFQNQLGKLFNRGTILVEKGNSTASDEAFYEDLQEIASANGISIHALSTGYTSGINLGSPSIDVLKQPSIALLVDEGVGSADAGEIWHLFDQRMEIPITLMSASSLSSANLNRYSVLIMPTGNYSRVGKTGVRKLNEWLENGGTLIARGTALNWLAGNELAAFSFLTPEKTTESTQKPYAALTNDRGARVTGGAIFNTTLDTTHPLGYGYLSGDLRVFKSGNQFLKPSDNPYANPLMYTDDPLASGYIHPENLELMKKKSVIQVSAKGQGRIIGFVDNPNFRAFWFGTNKLFLNAVFFGQTITGTSAR
;
A
#
# COMPACT_ATOMS: atom_id res chain seq x y z
N MET A 1 -73.95 16.05 35.75
CA MET A 1 -72.91 16.44 34.77
C MET A 1 -71.77 17.03 35.57
N LYS A 2 -70.77 16.28 36.08
CA LYS A 2 -69.91 15.27 35.42
C LYS A 2 -69.23 15.83 34.17
N LEU A 3 -67.89 15.74 34.20
CA LEU A 3 -66.91 15.78 33.11
C LEU A 3 -66.58 17.16 32.54
N PHE A 4 -65.62 17.88 33.15
CA PHE A 4 -64.72 18.79 32.42
C PHE A 4 -63.48 19.22 33.25
N LEU A 5 -62.89 18.30 34.03
CA LEU A 5 -61.73 18.64 34.90
C LEU A 5 -60.68 17.53 35.01
N SER A 6 -60.56 16.65 34.00
CA SER A 6 -59.64 15.50 34.04
C SER A 6 -58.80 15.31 32.76
N SER A 7 -58.55 16.38 31.98
CA SER A 7 -57.82 16.22 30.70
C SER A 7 -56.71 17.25 30.44
N ILE A 8 -56.32 18.07 31.42
CA ILE A 8 -55.24 19.08 31.27
C ILE A 8 -54.03 18.76 32.18
N LEU A 9 -53.88 17.50 32.62
CA LEU A 9 -52.77 17.09 33.50
C LEU A 9 -52.06 15.80 33.05
N VAL A 10 -52.24 15.40 31.78
CA VAL A 10 -51.53 14.26 31.16
C VAL A 10 -50.71 14.68 29.91
N PHE A 11 -50.76 15.95 29.50
CA PHE A 11 -50.02 16.43 28.33
C PHE A 11 -48.68 17.12 28.65
N PHE A 12 -48.15 16.95 29.86
CA PHE A 12 -46.86 17.53 30.30
C PHE A 12 -45.86 16.46 30.78
N SER A 13 -45.89 15.27 30.19
CA SER A 13 -44.98 14.16 30.56
C SER A 13 -44.29 13.50 29.36
N PHE A 14 -44.21 14.17 28.22
CA PHE A 14 -43.39 13.73 27.07
C PHE A 14 -42.62 14.88 26.43
N SER A 15 -42.16 15.83 27.25
CA SER A 15 -40.98 16.62 26.91
C SER A 15 -39.77 15.77 27.27
N LEU A 16 -39.42 14.81 26.41
CA LEU A 16 -38.04 14.32 26.34
C LEU A 16 -37.21 15.51 25.88
N SER A 17 -36.87 16.36 26.83
CA SER A 17 -35.72 17.24 26.73
C SER A 17 -34.55 16.28 26.60
N TRP A 18 -34.05 16.10 25.39
CA TRP A 18 -32.70 15.60 25.18
C TRP A 18 -31.79 16.68 25.75
N ALA A 19 -31.61 16.66 27.07
CA ALA A 19 -30.48 17.31 27.69
C ALA A 19 -29.28 16.67 27.02
N GLN A 20 -28.54 17.48 26.25
CA GLN A 20 -27.19 17.12 25.84
C GLN A 20 -26.47 16.79 27.13
N GLU A 21 -26.31 15.50 27.41
CA GLU A 21 -25.51 15.03 28.53
C GLU A 21 -24.16 15.73 28.41
N GLU A 22 -23.70 16.36 29.49
CA GLU A 22 -22.44 17.09 29.47
C GLU A 22 -21.34 16.07 29.14
N VAL A 23 -20.79 16.14 27.93
CA VAL A 23 -19.83 15.15 27.42
C VAL A 23 -18.53 15.34 28.18
N ASN A 24 -18.39 14.59 29.27
CA ASN A 24 -17.19 14.49 30.10
C ASN A 24 -16.78 13.01 30.21
N LEU A 25 -15.71 12.73 30.93
CA LEU A 25 -15.17 11.36 31.07
C LEU A 25 -16.21 10.33 31.55
N ASN A 26 -17.20 10.71 32.37
CA ASN A 26 -18.20 9.76 32.88
C ASN A 26 -19.10 9.18 31.78
N TYR A 27 -19.23 9.87 30.64
CA TYR A 27 -19.97 9.33 29.48
C TYR A 27 -19.26 8.11 28.85
N TYR A 28 -17.94 8.01 29.02
CA TYR A 28 -17.12 6.98 28.40
C TYR A 28 -16.65 5.90 29.39
N LEU A 29 -16.26 6.31 30.60
CA LEU A 29 -15.58 5.46 31.56
C LEU A 29 -16.56 4.58 32.34
N PRO A 30 -16.21 3.33 32.67
CA PRO A 30 -17.05 2.48 33.52
C PRO A 30 -17.31 3.11 34.90
N GLU A 31 -18.57 3.17 35.33
CA GLU A 31 -18.99 3.82 36.59
C GLU A 31 -18.42 3.16 37.86
N THR A 32 -18.05 1.87 37.77
CA THR A 32 -17.56 1.08 38.91
C THR A 32 -16.06 1.24 39.16
N PHE A 33 -15.35 2.01 38.34
CA PHE A 33 -13.89 2.12 38.37
C PHE A 33 -13.42 3.37 39.11
N THR A 34 -12.29 3.26 39.78
CA THR A 34 -11.61 4.36 40.45
C THR A 34 -10.28 4.66 39.77
N TYR A 35 -10.01 5.95 39.55
CA TYR A 35 -8.86 6.41 38.79
C TYR A 35 -7.86 7.11 39.70
N ASP A 36 -6.56 6.87 39.48
CA ASP A 36 -5.49 7.55 40.19
C ASP A 36 -5.41 9.03 39.77
N PRO A 37 -5.68 9.99 40.68
CA PRO A 37 -5.67 11.41 40.36
C PRO A 37 -4.28 11.96 40.02
N ALA A 38 -3.21 11.18 40.22
CA ALA A 38 -1.87 11.55 39.77
C ALA A 38 -1.71 11.45 38.24
N ILE A 39 -2.56 10.65 37.58
CA ILE A 39 -2.56 10.53 36.12
C ILE A 39 -3.46 11.62 35.53
N PRO A 40 -2.93 12.50 34.68
CA PRO A 40 -3.71 13.62 34.16
C PRO A 40 -4.81 13.13 33.21
N GLU A 41 -6.00 13.67 33.39
CA GLU A 41 -7.12 13.49 32.47
C GLU A 41 -6.82 14.10 31.09
N PRO A 42 -7.33 13.54 29.98
CA PRO A 42 -7.15 14.09 28.64
C PRO A 42 -7.48 15.59 28.55
N SER A 43 -8.60 16.04 29.13
CA SER A 43 -9.08 17.43 29.03
C SER A 43 -8.09 18.44 29.62
N SER A 44 -7.33 18.05 30.65
CA SER A 44 -6.30 18.89 31.26
C SER A 44 -5.13 19.22 30.32
N ILE A 45 -4.90 18.39 29.31
CA ILE A 45 -3.83 18.54 28.32
C ILE A 45 -4.37 19.08 26.98
N LEU A 46 -5.55 18.61 26.56
CA LEU A 46 -6.19 19.03 25.32
C LEU A 46 -6.74 20.46 25.40
N GLY A 47 -7.19 20.89 26.58
CA GLY A 47 -7.93 22.13 26.80
C GLY A 47 -9.42 22.05 26.44
N PHE A 48 -9.94 20.85 26.19
CA PHE A 48 -11.34 20.54 25.87
C PHE A 48 -11.64 19.08 26.21
N GLU A 49 -12.92 18.72 26.35
CA GLU A 49 -13.34 17.34 26.63
C GLU A 49 -13.20 16.43 25.40
N VAL A 50 -12.91 15.14 25.61
CA VAL A 50 -12.79 14.18 24.51
C VAL A 50 -14.12 14.12 23.72
N GLY A 51 -14.03 14.33 22.41
CA GLY A 51 -15.19 14.40 21.52
C GLY A 51 -15.78 15.81 21.33
N GLU A 52 -15.31 16.82 22.06
CA GLU A 52 -15.69 18.22 21.82
C GLU A 52 -15.03 18.78 20.55
N TRP A 53 -13.77 18.43 20.34
CA TRP A 53 -12.95 18.75 19.17
C TRP A 53 -12.15 17.52 18.74
N HIS A 54 -11.75 17.48 17.47
CA HIS A 54 -10.86 16.42 16.99
C HIS A 54 -9.43 16.71 17.45
N ALA A 55 -8.85 15.84 18.28
CA ALA A 55 -7.45 15.99 18.68
C ALA A 55 -6.53 15.91 17.45
N ASN A 56 -5.70 16.94 17.26
CA ASN A 56 -4.64 16.86 16.25
C ASN A 56 -3.46 16.03 16.78
N HIS A 57 -2.62 15.55 15.88
CA HIS A 57 -1.54 14.63 16.26
C HIS A 57 -0.56 15.21 17.29
N SER A 58 -0.30 16.52 17.28
CA SER A 58 0.60 17.14 18.27
C SER A 58 0.02 17.10 19.69
N GLN A 59 -1.30 17.25 19.82
CA GLN A 59 -2.00 17.12 21.09
C GLN A 59 -1.98 15.66 21.59
N VAL A 60 -2.19 14.70 20.68
CA VAL A 60 -2.11 13.27 20.98
C VAL A 60 -0.72 12.90 21.50
N VAL A 61 0.34 13.32 20.79
CA VAL A 61 1.74 13.12 21.22
C VAL A 61 1.99 13.72 22.59
N HIS A 62 1.56 14.96 22.82
CA HIS A 62 1.77 15.64 24.10
C HIS A 62 1.05 14.91 25.25
N TYR A 63 -0.17 14.45 25.02
CA TYR A 63 -0.92 13.68 26.01
C TYR A 63 -0.24 12.34 26.33
N TYR A 64 0.16 11.57 25.32
CA TYR A 64 0.85 10.29 25.50
C TYR A 64 2.18 10.43 26.24
N GLN A 65 2.97 11.46 25.94
CA GLN A 65 4.19 11.78 26.69
C GLN A 65 3.89 12.10 28.15
N THR A 66 2.82 12.84 28.41
CA THR A 66 2.44 13.24 29.77
C THR A 66 2.00 12.02 30.57
N VAL A 67 1.13 11.17 30.01
CA VAL A 67 0.68 9.93 30.67
C VAL A 67 1.85 8.99 30.95
N ALA A 68 2.74 8.78 29.99
CA ALA A 68 3.93 7.93 30.17
C ALA A 68 4.87 8.45 31.27
N ASN A 69 5.00 9.77 31.42
CA ASN A 69 5.82 10.36 32.47
C ASN A 69 5.16 10.33 33.87
N SER A 70 3.83 10.24 33.92
CA SER A 70 3.06 10.27 35.17
C SER A 70 2.74 8.87 35.73
N SER A 71 2.68 7.83 34.89
CA SER A 71 2.30 6.48 35.32
C SER A 71 3.48 5.51 35.37
N PRO A 72 3.73 4.81 36.49
CA PRO A 72 4.74 3.76 36.55
C PRO A 72 4.37 2.50 35.74
N ARG A 73 3.16 2.43 35.20
CA ARG A 73 2.64 1.33 34.38
C ARG A 73 2.91 1.50 32.89
N ALA A 74 3.47 2.63 32.49
CA ALA A 74 3.57 3.00 31.09
C ALA A 74 5.00 3.34 30.67
N THR A 75 5.37 2.94 29.46
CA THR A 75 6.55 3.47 28.77
C THR A 75 6.20 3.80 27.33
N LEU A 76 6.74 4.91 26.81
CA LEU A 76 6.45 5.39 25.46
C LEU A 76 7.62 5.07 24.53
N VAL A 77 7.32 4.46 23.39
CA VAL A 77 8.30 4.11 22.36
C VAL A 77 8.00 4.92 21.09
N GLU A 78 8.99 5.64 20.57
CA GLU A 78 8.96 6.16 19.19
C GLU A 78 9.55 5.11 18.27
N TYR A 79 8.74 4.51 17.40
CA TYR A 79 9.16 3.40 16.55
C TYR A 79 9.49 3.82 15.11
N GLY A 80 9.27 5.09 14.77
CA GLY A 80 9.55 5.62 13.44
C GLY A 80 9.08 7.05 13.27
N ARG A 81 9.20 7.57 12.04
CA ARG A 81 8.66 8.88 11.64
C ARG A 81 8.03 8.82 10.26
N THR A 82 6.94 9.54 10.08
CA THR A 82 6.27 9.71 8.78
C THR A 82 7.12 10.51 7.79
N TYR A 83 6.68 10.60 6.53
CA TYR A 83 7.31 11.47 5.53
C TYR A 83 7.28 12.95 5.95
N GLU A 84 6.20 13.39 6.62
CA GLU A 84 6.09 14.75 7.18
C GLU A 84 6.81 14.91 8.53
N LYS A 85 7.65 13.94 8.91
CA LYS A 85 8.48 13.93 10.12
C LYS A 85 7.69 13.90 11.43
N ARG A 86 6.43 13.45 11.40
CA ARG A 86 5.65 13.22 12.63
C ARG A 86 6.13 11.94 13.31
N PRO A 87 6.29 11.93 14.65
CA PRO A 87 6.69 10.73 15.37
C PRO A 87 5.59 9.68 15.31
N LEU A 88 5.97 8.43 15.14
CA LEU A 88 5.09 7.26 15.28
C LEU A 88 5.33 6.65 16.65
N LEU A 89 4.28 6.53 17.45
CA LEU A 89 4.37 6.25 18.88
C LEU A 89 3.63 4.96 19.25
N MET A 90 4.12 4.31 20.30
CA MET A 90 3.43 3.18 20.93
C MET A 90 3.58 3.31 22.45
N LEU A 91 2.46 3.39 23.16
CA LEU A 91 2.43 3.33 24.62
C LEU A 91 2.34 1.87 25.05
N VAL A 92 3.36 1.39 25.75
CA VAL A 92 3.39 0.05 26.33
C VAL A 92 2.88 0.15 27.76
N VAL A 93 1.80 -0.56 28.08
CA VAL A 93 1.15 -0.54 29.40
C VAL A 93 1.10 -1.95 30.00
N SER A 94 1.55 -2.08 31.26
CA SER A 94 1.50 -3.34 32.03
C SER A 94 1.70 -3.03 33.53
N SER A 95 1.81 -4.05 34.39
CA SER A 95 2.17 -3.82 35.79
C SER A 95 3.55 -3.15 35.89
N PRO A 96 3.82 -2.36 36.96
CA PRO A 96 5.15 -1.74 37.14
C PRO A 96 6.30 -2.75 37.13
N GLU A 97 6.07 -3.96 37.64
CA GLU A 97 7.03 -5.06 37.64
C GLU A 97 7.33 -5.57 36.23
N ASN A 98 6.30 -5.67 35.37
CA ASN A 98 6.44 -6.06 33.98
C ASN A 98 7.16 -4.97 33.17
N ILE A 99 6.85 -3.70 33.42
CA ILE A 99 7.53 -2.57 32.76
C ILE A 99 9.03 -2.56 33.07
N GLN A 100 9.43 -2.90 34.29
CA GLN A 100 10.85 -3.03 34.66
C GLN A 100 11.57 -4.18 33.94
N LYS A 101 10.82 -5.18 33.46
CA LYS A 101 11.34 -6.38 32.79
C LYS A 101 10.89 -6.48 31.33
N ILE A 102 10.53 -5.34 30.73
CA ILE A 102 9.80 -5.34 29.46
C ILE A 102 10.59 -5.98 28.32
N GLU A 103 11.90 -5.79 28.28
CA GLU A 103 12.79 -6.42 27.30
C GLU A 103 12.95 -7.94 27.53
N GLU A 104 12.90 -8.41 28.78
CA GLU A 104 12.89 -9.85 29.10
C GLU A 104 11.59 -10.48 28.63
N ILE A 105 10.45 -9.85 28.93
CA ILE A 105 9.13 -10.29 28.45
C ILE A 105 9.17 -10.37 26.93
N LYS A 106 9.56 -9.28 26.25
CA LYS A 106 9.63 -9.20 24.79
C LYS A 106 10.52 -10.30 24.19
N SER A 107 11.72 -10.50 24.71
CA SER A 107 12.65 -11.54 24.24
C SER A 107 12.11 -12.96 24.48
N SER A 108 11.49 -13.22 25.63
CA SER A 108 10.95 -14.54 25.97
C SER A 108 9.85 -15.01 25.02
N ARG A 109 9.14 -14.07 24.37
CA ARG A 109 8.07 -14.35 23.41
C ARG A 109 8.55 -15.04 22.14
N ALA A 110 9.84 -14.93 21.78
CA ALA A 110 10.41 -15.74 20.70
C ALA A 110 10.22 -17.26 20.94
N GLY A 111 10.07 -17.68 22.20
CA GLY A 111 9.73 -19.07 22.55
C GLY A 111 8.35 -19.53 22.06
N LEU A 112 7.40 -18.61 21.77
CA LEU A 112 6.10 -18.94 21.19
C LEU A 112 6.26 -19.44 19.74
N ARG A 113 7.12 -18.78 18.97
CA ARG A 113 7.50 -19.21 17.60
C ARG A 113 8.22 -20.54 17.56
N ASN A 114 9.08 -20.78 18.54
CA ASN A 114 9.97 -21.95 18.56
C ASN A 114 9.38 -23.15 19.31
N GLY A 115 8.17 -23.03 19.87
CA GLY A 115 7.52 -24.08 20.65
C GLY A 115 8.18 -24.39 22.00
N THR A 116 9.00 -23.47 22.52
CA THR A 116 9.73 -23.63 23.80
C THR A 116 9.13 -22.82 24.95
N ALA A 117 8.18 -21.94 24.65
CA ALA A 117 7.45 -21.16 25.66
C ALA A 117 6.58 -22.04 26.56
N LYS A 118 6.28 -21.52 27.76
CA LYS A 118 5.26 -22.07 28.67
C LYS A 118 4.06 -21.12 28.66
N PRO A 119 3.01 -21.40 27.87
CA PRO A 119 1.89 -20.47 27.64
C PRO A 119 1.20 -19.96 28.91
N ASP A 120 1.17 -20.77 29.97
CA ASP A 120 0.56 -20.47 31.26
C ASP A 120 1.40 -19.52 32.15
N GLN A 121 2.69 -19.36 31.86
CA GLN A 121 3.64 -18.54 32.65
C GLN A 121 3.98 -17.20 32.00
N MET A 122 3.31 -16.84 30.91
CA MET A 122 3.61 -15.64 30.12
C MET A 122 2.40 -14.70 30.03
N PRO A 123 2.64 -13.38 29.96
CA PRO A 123 1.56 -12.44 29.71
C PRO A 123 1.03 -12.59 28.28
N VAL A 124 -0.26 -12.31 28.10
CA VAL A 124 -0.82 -12.09 26.76
C VAL A 124 -0.43 -10.68 26.30
N VAL A 125 -0.13 -10.52 25.01
CA VAL A 125 0.16 -9.21 24.41
C VAL A 125 -1.00 -8.82 23.48
N MET A 126 -1.55 -7.63 23.67
CA MET A 126 -2.61 -7.08 22.82
C MET A 126 -2.16 -5.76 22.22
N TYR A 127 -2.21 -5.68 20.88
CA TYR A 127 -1.93 -4.46 20.12
C TYR A 127 -3.22 -3.73 19.76
N MET A 128 -3.27 -2.42 20.01
CA MET A 128 -4.39 -1.53 19.71
C MET A 128 -3.94 -0.49 18.68
N GLY A 129 -4.24 -0.75 17.40
CA GLY A 129 -3.90 0.11 16.29
C GLY A 129 -5.04 1.05 15.91
N HIS A 130 -4.86 2.35 16.12
CA HIS A 130 -5.91 3.33 15.85
C HIS A 130 -5.69 4.11 14.55
N SER A 131 -6.76 4.27 13.77
CA SER A 131 -6.89 5.22 12.67
C SER A 131 -5.74 5.15 11.65
N VAL A 132 -5.53 3.96 11.06
CA VAL A 132 -4.66 3.81 9.87
C VAL A 132 -5.20 4.61 8.67
N HIS A 133 -6.50 4.89 8.65
CA HIS A 133 -7.08 5.92 7.81
C HIS A 133 -7.30 7.20 8.61
N GLY A 134 -6.71 8.30 8.14
CA GLY A 134 -6.67 9.52 8.93
C GLY A 134 -7.99 10.28 9.03
N ASN A 135 -8.98 9.95 8.20
CA ASN A 135 -10.33 10.50 8.27
C ASN A 135 -11.34 9.55 8.93
N GLU A 136 -10.85 8.62 9.75
CA GLU A 136 -11.62 7.75 10.64
C GLU A 136 -11.25 8.12 12.10
N PRO A 137 -11.62 9.34 12.55
CA PRO A 137 -11.03 10.02 13.70
C PRO A 137 -11.45 9.51 15.09
N SER A 138 -12.53 8.74 15.20
CA SER A 138 -13.02 8.20 16.47
C SER A 138 -11.99 7.27 17.10
N GLY A 139 -11.24 6.52 16.29
CA GLY A 139 -10.15 5.65 16.76
C GLY A 139 -9.08 6.42 17.53
N VAL A 140 -8.45 7.42 16.89
CA VAL A 140 -7.40 8.22 17.56
C VAL A 140 -7.90 8.93 18.82
N ASN A 141 -9.17 9.34 18.88
CA ASN A 141 -9.73 9.99 20.08
C ASN A 141 -10.09 8.97 21.17
N ALA A 142 -10.56 7.76 20.80
CA ALA A 142 -10.74 6.64 21.74
C ALA A 142 -9.40 6.15 22.32
N SER A 143 -8.31 6.32 21.59
CA SER A 143 -6.96 6.00 22.09
C SER A 143 -6.56 6.87 23.30
N LEU A 144 -7.09 8.09 23.42
CA LEU A 144 -6.83 8.98 24.57
C LEU A 144 -7.50 8.44 25.84
N LEU A 145 -8.73 7.94 25.69
CA LEU A 145 -9.48 7.27 26.75
C LEU A 145 -8.83 5.94 27.13
N SER A 146 -8.36 5.17 26.14
CA SER A 146 -7.62 3.93 26.37
C SER A 146 -6.34 4.16 27.16
N ALA A 147 -5.53 5.15 26.74
CA ALA A 147 -4.32 5.51 27.49
C ALA A 147 -4.64 5.97 28.92
N TYR A 148 -5.68 6.79 29.11
CA TYR A 148 -6.10 7.20 30.46
C TYR A 148 -6.52 6.00 31.30
N HIS A 149 -7.49 5.22 30.82
CA HIS A 149 -8.09 4.12 31.54
C HIS A 149 -7.05 3.08 31.96
N PHE A 150 -6.24 2.59 31.03
CA PHE A 150 -5.28 1.52 31.32
C PHE A 150 -4.11 1.96 32.19
N THR A 151 -3.85 3.26 32.33
CA THR A 151 -2.76 3.77 33.17
C THR A 151 -3.22 4.32 34.52
N ALA A 152 -4.51 4.65 34.67
CA ALA A 152 -5.08 5.27 35.86
C ALA A 152 -6.06 4.38 36.64
N ALA A 153 -6.76 3.44 36.00
CA ALA A 153 -7.73 2.58 36.67
C ALA A 153 -7.06 1.65 37.69
N ARG A 154 -7.66 1.53 38.88
CA ARG A 154 -7.11 0.69 39.97
C ARG A 154 -7.58 -0.75 39.90
N GLU A 155 -8.78 -0.98 39.37
CA GLU A 155 -9.44 -2.28 39.35
C GLU A 155 -8.78 -3.29 38.39
N ILE A 156 -7.92 -2.82 37.48
CA ILE A 156 -7.21 -3.66 36.48
C ILE A 156 -5.76 -3.98 36.89
N GLU A 157 -5.32 -3.54 38.07
CA GLU A 157 -3.93 -3.67 38.52
C GLU A 157 -3.42 -5.11 38.47
N GLU A 158 -4.21 -6.04 39.00
CA GLU A 158 -3.88 -7.47 39.04
C GLU A 158 -3.90 -8.09 37.63
N ASP A 159 -4.84 -7.66 36.78
CA ASP A 159 -4.94 -8.12 35.39
C ASP A 159 -3.68 -7.76 34.58
N LEU A 160 -3.14 -6.54 34.81
CA LEU A 160 -1.94 -6.05 34.14
C LEU A 160 -0.64 -6.79 34.53
N GLU A 161 -0.64 -7.62 35.58
CA GLU A 161 0.48 -8.53 35.84
C GLU A 161 0.60 -9.62 34.76
N ASN A 162 -0.50 -9.91 34.09
CA ASN A 162 -0.62 -10.99 33.11
C ASN A 162 -0.94 -10.49 31.68
N ILE A 163 -0.95 -9.18 31.47
CA ILE A 163 -1.29 -8.54 30.20
C ILE A 163 -0.27 -7.43 29.90
N VAL A 164 0.17 -7.36 28.64
CA VAL A 164 0.89 -6.21 28.09
C VAL A 164 0.07 -5.61 26.96
N LEU A 165 -0.24 -4.33 27.07
CA LEU A 165 -0.98 -3.56 26.07
C LEU A 165 -0.01 -2.72 25.25
N LEU A 166 -0.18 -2.72 23.93
CA LEU A 166 0.57 -1.90 22.99
C LEU A 166 -0.41 -0.95 22.31
N ILE A 167 -0.46 0.30 22.75
CA ILE A 167 -1.42 1.28 22.24
C ILE A 167 -0.71 2.18 21.22
N ASP A 168 -1.02 1.99 19.94
CA ASP A 168 -0.64 2.91 18.86
C ASP A 168 -1.82 3.88 18.63
N PRO A 169 -1.68 5.16 19.01
CA PRO A 169 -2.78 6.11 18.93
C PRO A 169 -3.12 6.55 17.51
N ALA A 170 -2.20 6.41 16.56
CA ALA A 170 -2.29 7.08 15.28
C ALA A 170 -1.35 6.42 14.27
N ILE A 171 -1.84 5.38 13.59
CA ILE A 171 -1.05 4.68 12.55
C ILE A 171 -0.77 5.61 11.35
N ASN A 172 -1.66 6.57 11.06
CA ASN A 172 -1.49 7.56 10.00
C ASN A 172 -1.54 9.02 10.53
N PRO A 173 -0.48 9.50 11.20
CA PRO A 173 -0.42 10.86 11.74
C PRO A 173 -0.64 11.96 10.69
N ASP A 174 -0.17 11.73 9.46
CA ASP A 174 -0.23 12.72 8.38
C ASP A 174 -1.67 12.93 7.89
N GLY A 175 -2.40 11.83 7.67
CA GLY A 175 -3.83 11.85 7.36
C GLY A 175 -4.67 12.40 8.50
N ILE A 176 -4.41 11.97 9.74
CA ILE A 176 -5.14 12.43 10.95
C ILE A 176 -5.00 13.94 11.12
N ASN A 177 -3.77 14.46 11.00
CA ASN A 177 -3.55 15.89 11.16
C ASN A 177 -4.20 16.70 10.04
N ARG A 178 -4.18 16.20 8.79
CA ARG A 178 -4.87 16.82 7.65
C ARG A 178 -6.38 16.87 7.89
N PHE A 179 -6.96 15.77 8.35
CA PHE A 179 -8.38 15.66 8.64
C PHE A 179 -8.79 16.54 9.83
N ALA A 180 -8.15 16.42 10.99
CA ALA A 180 -8.47 17.20 12.18
C ALA A 180 -8.39 18.71 11.90
N SER A 181 -7.39 19.15 11.13
CA SER A 181 -7.29 20.55 10.69
C SER A 181 -8.50 20.99 9.87
N TRP A 182 -8.98 20.13 8.97
CA TRP A 182 -10.16 20.38 8.12
C TRP A 182 -11.44 20.52 8.94
N VAL A 183 -11.78 19.51 9.74
CA VAL A 183 -13.05 19.49 10.49
C VAL A 183 -13.06 20.58 11.56
N ASN A 184 -11.97 20.77 12.29
CA ASN A 184 -11.93 21.80 13.33
C ASN A 184 -12.01 23.22 12.75
N SER A 185 -11.42 23.50 11.58
CA SER A 185 -11.50 24.84 10.98
C SER A 185 -12.88 25.19 10.43
N HIS A 186 -13.73 24.18 10.21
CA HIS A 186 -15.09 24.35 9.67
C HIS A 186 -16.19 24.07 10.71
N LYS A 187 -15.81 23.68 11.94
CA LYS A 187 -16.73 23.43 13.04
C LYS A 187 -17.51 24.69 13.39
N SER A 188 -18.82 24.54 13.55
CA SER A 188 -19.68 25.57 14.16
C SER A 188 -19.84 25.33 15.67
N TYR A 189 -19.96 26.39 16.46
CA TYR A 189 -20.26 26.26 17.90
C TYR A 189 -21.64 25.66 18.18
N HIS A 190 -22.54 25.76 17.20
CA HIS A 190 -23.79 24.99 17.15
C HIS A 190 -23.64 23.93 16.06
N PRO A 191 -23.48 22.65 16.42
CA PRO A 191 -23.33 21.58 15.44
C PRO A 191 -24.51 21.53 14.47
N ASN A 192 -24.22 21.24 13.20
CA ASN A 192 -25.21 21.05 12.16
C ASN A 192 -24.91 19.73 11.43
N GLY A 193 -25.80 18.76 11.60
CA GLY A 193 -25.66 17.41 11.07
C GLY A 193 -25.96 17.24 9.58
N ASP A 194 -26.40 18.30 8.87
CA ASP A 194 -26.71 18.22 7.44
C ASP A 194 -25.51 17.67 6.65
N PRO A 195 -25.63 16.54 5.93
CA PRO A 195 -24.54 15.93 5.17
C PRO A 195 -23.91 16.83 4.11
N ALA A 196 -24.58 17.91 3.70
CA ALA A 196 -24.03 18.92 2.79
C ALA A 196 -23.12 19.96 3.48
N ASN A 197 -23.02 19.93 4.82
CA ASN A 197 -22.17 20.83 5.59
C ASN A 197 -20.70 20.71 5.17
N ARG A 198 -20.01 21.86 5.05
CA ARG A 198 -18.62 21.93 4.61
C ARG A 198 -17.66 21.14 5.50
N GLU A 199 -17.94 21.09 6.80
CA GLU A 199 -17.18 20.31 7.77
C GLU A 199 -17.08 18.82 7.35
N LEU A 200 -18.20 18.24 6.92
CA LEU A 200 -18.36 16.82 6.60
C LEU A 200 -17.87 16.46 5.17
N ASN A 201 -17.44 17.46 4.40
CA ASN A 201 -17.06 17.34 2.99
C ASN A 201 -15.62 17.84 2.78
N GLU A 202 -14.65 16.97 3.09
CA GLU A 202 -13.21 17.20 2.91
C GLU A 202 -12.86 17.58 1.46
N ALA A 203 -11.92 18.52 1.30
CA ALA A 203 -11.30 18.77 0.01
C ALA A 203 -10.40 17.59 -0.41
N TRP A 204 -10.24 17.39 -1.73
CA TRP A 204 -9.17 16.55 -2.27
C TRP A 204 -7.80 16.98 -1.69
N PRO A 205 -6.90 16.05 -1.31
CA PRO A 205 -6.92 14.60 -1.50
C PRO A 205 -7.61 13.79 -0.38
N ARG A 206 -8.37 14.44 0.52
CA ARG A 206 -8.96 13.87 1.74
C ARG A 206 -7.91 13.40 2.76
N GLY A 207 -8.35 13.11 3.99
CA GLY A 207 -7.52 12.69 5.12
C GLY A 207 -7.27 11.19 5.24
N ARG A 208 -7.91 10.35 4.40
CA ARG A 208 -7.82 8.89 4.49
C ARG A 208 -6.38 8.37 4.45
N THR A 209 -5.58 8.89 3.53
CA THR A 209 -4.29 8.31 3.14
C THR A 209 -3.10 9.07 3.73
N ASN A 210 -1.89 8.51 3.63
CA ASN A 210 -0.66 9.14 4.15
C ASN A 210 -0.22 10.36 3.31
N HIS A 211 1.03 10.80 3.49
CA HIS A 211 1.63 11.91 2.74
C HIS A 211 1.52 11.74 1.21
N TYR A 212 1.96 10.59 0.69
CA TYR A 212 1.91 10.26 -0.74
C TYR A 212 0.57 9.67 -1.20
N TRP A 213 -0.47 9.80 -0.38
CA TRP A 213 -1.83 9.35 -0.65
C TRP A 213 -2.00 7.82 -0.82
N PHE A 214 -1.17 7.04 -0.14
CA PHE A 214 -1.31 5.60 -0.05
C PHE A 214 -2.27 5.19 1.07
N ASP A 215 -3.02 4.12 0.81
CA ASP A 215 -3.79 3.40 1.81
C ASP A 215 -2.85 2.50 2.62
N LEU A 216 -2.55 2.90 3.86
CA LEU A 216 -1.66 2.17 4.75
C LEU A 216 -2.25 0.84 5.24
N ASN A 217 -3.58 0.63 5.13
CA ASN A 217 -4.21 -0.67 5.39
C ASN A 217 -4.21 -1.59 4.15
N ARG A 218 -3.30 -1.32 3.22
CA ARG A 218 -2.90 -2.23 2.12
C ARG A 218 -1.38 -2.48 2.10
N ASP A 219 -0.65 -1.85 3.03
CA ASP A 219 0.81 -1.83 3.08
C ASP A 219 1.38 -2.69 4.24
N TRP A 220 0.58 -3.58 4.83
CA TRP A 220 1.05 -4.50 5.89
C TRP A 220 2.01 -5.56 5.38
N LEU A 221 1.78 -6.07 4.18
CA LEU A 221 2.61 -7.09 3.52
C LEU A 221 3.68 -6.48 2.60
N PRO A 222 3.38 -5.41 1.82
CA PRO A 222 4.40 -4.78 0.99
C PRO A 222 5.39 -3.89 1.73
N VAL A 223 5.03 -3.33 2.90
CA VAL A 223 5.91 -2.54 3.79
C VAL A 223 6.73 -1.45 3.08
N GLN A 224 6.11 -0.72 2.16
CA GLN A 224 6.77 0.29 1.33
C GLN A 224 6.89 1.65 2.04
N HIS A 225 6.07 1.91 3.06
CA HIS A 225 6.04 3.20 3.76
C HIS A 225 6.67 3.12 5.16
N PRO A 226 7.29 4.22 5.64
CA PRO A 226 7.93 4.24 6.95
C PRO A 226 6.96 3.94 8.10
N GLU A 227 5.69 4.33 7.97
CA GLU A 227 4.62 3.97 8.91
C GLU A 227 4.47 2.45 9.05
N SER A 228 4.40 1.75 7.93
CA SER A 228 4.24 0.29 7.90
C SER A 228 5.52 -0.44 8.30
N ARG A 229 6.70 0.02 7.86
CA ARG A 229 7.99 -0.58 8.26
C ARG A 229 8.19 -0.54 9.78
N GLY A 230 7.91 0.63 10.37
CA GLY A 230 7.95 0.81 11.83
C GLY A 230 6.95 -0.08 12.55
N ARG A 231 5.69 -0.13 12.07
CA ARG A 231 4.63 -0.97 12.64
C ARG A 231 4.99 -2.46 12.59
N ILE A 232 5.41 -2.97 11.43
CA ILE A 232 5.76 -4.39 11.27
C ILE A 232 6.97 -4.76 12.13
N SER A 233 7.96 -3.88 12.27
CA SER A 233 9.06 -4.09 13.22
C SER A 233 8.56 -4.31 14.65
N GLN A 234 7.57 -3.52 15.11
CA GLN A 234 6.97 -3.74 16.44
C GLN A 234 6.17 -5.03 16.51
N ILE A 235 5.38 -5.36 15.48
CA ILE A 235 4.61 -6.63 15.44
C ILE A 235 5.53 -7.84 15.50
N GLN A 236 6.64 -7.85 14.74
CA GLN A 236 7.61 -8.95 14.77
C GLN A 236 8.32 -9.05 16.12
N ALA A 237 8.67 -7.89 16.72
CA ALA A 237 9.41 -7.88 17.96
C ALA A 237 8.53 -8.23 19.19
N TRP A 238 7.23 -7.96 19.14
CA TRP A 238 6.30 -8.23 20.24
C TRP A 238 5.47 -9.49 20.10
N LEU A 239 5.23 -9.97 18.88
CA LEU A 239 4.38 -11.14 18.61
C LEU A 239 3.03 -11.04 19.32
N PRO A 240 2.21 -10.00 19.07
CA PRO A 240 0.94 -9.84 19.77
C PRO A 240 0.03 -11.05 19.56
N ASN A 241 -0.72 -11.45 20.59
CA ASN A 241 -1.74 -12.49 20.49
C ASN A 241 -3.02 -11.95 19.83
N ILE A 242 -3.36 -10.69 20.11
CA ILE A 242 -4.52 -9.98 19.55
C ILE A 242 -4.03 -8.68 18.91
N VAL A 243 -4.52 -8.39 17.71
CA VAL A 243 -4.28 -7.13 16.98
C VAL A 243 -5.62 -6.51 16.67
N LEU A 244 -5.90 -5.38 17.31
CA LEU A 244 -7.12 -4.60 17.10
C LEU A 244 -6.83 -3.51 16.04
N ASP A 245 -7.65 -3.47 14.99
CA ASP A 245 -7.57 -2.53 13.87
C ASP A 245 -8.82 -1.64 13.91
N PHE A 246 -8.70 -0.46 14.54
CA PHE A 246 -9.81 0.46 14.76
C PHE A 246 -10.05 1.36 13.54
N HIS A 247 -11.21 1.19 12.91
CA HIS A 247 -11.64 1.83 11.68
C HIS A 247 -13.02 2.50 11.78
N GLU A 248 -13.35 3.28 10.75
CA GLU A 248 -14.71 3.75 10.48
C GLU A 248 -15.16 3.45 9.04
N MET A 249 -16.47 3.26 8.89
CA MET A 249 -17.14 3.06 7.62
C MET A 249 -18.22 4.13 7.38
N GLY A 250 -18.99 3.98 6.30
CA GLY A 250 -20.02 4.95 5.94
C GLY A 250 -21.01 5.26 7.07
N THR A 251 -21.45 6.51 7.16
CA THR A 251 -22.29 7.05 8.24
C THR A 251 -23.63 6.33 8.43
N ASP A 252 -24.21 5.80 7.36
CA ASP A 252 -25.49 5.08 7.39
C ASP A 252 -25.36 3.60 7.76
N ASN A 253 -24.18 3.15 8.19
CA ASN A 253 -24.01 1.81 8.77
C ASN A 253 -24.21 1.84 10.30
N THR A 254 -24.09 0.68 10.94
CA THR A 254 -24.01 0.55 12.41
C THR A 254 -22.56 0.20 12.81
N PHE A 255 -22.31 -0.54 13.90
CA PHE A 255 -20.96 -0.97 14.28
C PHE A 255 -20.66 -2.39 13.75
N PHE A 256 -19.50 -2.62 13.14
CA PHE A 256 -19.06 -3.97 12.75
C PHE A 256 -17.83 -4.41 13.54
N PHE A 257 -17.79 -5.70 13.88
CA PHE A 257 -16.59 -6.36 14.37
C PHE A 257 -16.43 -7.77 13.77
N GLN A 258 -15.19 -8.20 13.62
CA GLN A 258 -14.83 -9.58 13.22
C GLN A 258 -15.53 -10.62 14.12
N PRO A 259 -15.94 -11.79 13.59
CA PRO A 259 -15.51 -12.39 12.32
C PRO A 259 -16.12 -11.79 11.03
N GLY A 260 -15.38 -11.85 9.93
CA GLY A 260 -15.82 -11.49 8.58
C GLY A 260 -16.70 -12.57 7.93
N ILE A 261 -16.92 -12.46 6.61
CA ILE A 261 -17.76 -13.42 5.86
C ILE A 261 -17.07 -14.79 5.81
N PRO A 262 -17.63 -15.86 6.42
CA PRO A 262 -16.93 -17.14 6.57
C PRO A 262 -16.53 -17.83 5.27
N SER A 263 -17.29 -17.62 4.18
CA SER A 263 -16.97 -18.19 2.86
C SER A 263 -15.77 -17.55 2.16
N ARG A 264 -15.21 -16.47 2.74
CA ARG A 264 -14.13 -15.67 2.16
C ARG A 264 -12.88 -15.67 3.03
N ASN A 265 -12.69 -16.71 3.81
CA ASN A 265 -11.51 -16.91 4.64
C ASN A 265 -10.33 -17.39 3.79
N ASN A 266 -9.13 -16.93 4.10
CA ASN A 266 -7.92 -17.49 3.49
C ASN A 266 -7.66 -18.90 4.05
N PRO A 267 -7.46 -19.92 3.21
CA PRO A 267 -7.21 -21.28 3.68
C PRO A 267 -5.84 -21.50 4.34
N LEU A 268 -4.93 -20.52 4.30
CA LEU A 268 -3.69 -20.58 5.08
C LEU A 268 -3.92 -20.25 6.57
N THR A 269 -5.05 -19.62 6.90
CA THR A 269 -5.47 -19.36 8.29
C THR A 269 -6.15 -20.60 8.88
N PRO A 270 -5.68 -21.15 10.02
CA PRO A 270 -6.31 -22.30 10.67
C PRO A 270 -7.75 -22.03 11.12
N GLU A 271 -8.60 -23.07 11.13
CA GLU A 271 -9.98 -23.00 11.64
C GLU A 271 -10.03 -22.50 13.10
N LYS A 272 -9.06 -22.92 13.92
CA LYS A 272 -8.94 -22.49 15.32
C LYS A 272 -8.82 -20.97 15.48
N ASN A 273 -8.24 -20.26 14.50
CA ASN A 273 -8.19 -18.80 14.50
C ASN A 273 -9.61 -18.22 14.54
N PHE A 274 -10.46 -18.63 13.58
CA PHE A 274 -11.84 -18.16 13.46
C PHE A 274 -12.71 -18.55 14.66
N GLU A 275 -12.47 -19.71 15.28
CA GLU A 275 -13.12 -20.08 16.54
C GLU A 275 -12.79 -19.10 17.68
N LEU A 276 -11.53 -18.68 17.78
CA LEU A 276 -11.09 -17.72 18.80
C LEU A 276 -11.62 -16.32 18.51
N THR A 277 -11.60 -15.89 17.25
CA THR A 277 -12.22 -14.64 16.80
C THR A 277 -13.70 -14.60 17.18
N GLU A 278 -14.43 -15.70 16.95
CA GLU A 278 -15.84 -15.80 17.35
C GLU A 278 -16.03 -15.74 18.87
N LYS A 279 -15.16 -16.38 19.66
CA LYS A 279 -15.22 -16.28 21.12
C LYS A 279 -15.03 -14.84 21.59
N ILE A 280 -14.04 -14.13 21.03
CA ILE A 280 -13.78 -12.72 21.37
C ILE A 280 -14.97 -11.83 20.95
N ALA A 281 -15.59 -12.11 19.80
CA ALA A 281 -16.77 -11.41 19.31
C ALA A 281 -17.95 -11.40 20.30
N GLN A 282 -18.10 -12.45 21.12
CA GLN A 282 -19.14 -12.50 22.17
C GLN A 282 -18.90 -11.49 23.30
N TYR A 283 -17.65 -11.12 23.58
CA TYR A 283 -17.34 -10.04 24.52
C TYR A 283 -17.74 -8.68 23.93
N HIS A 284 -17.44 -8.43 22.65
CA HIS A 284 -17.84 -7.20 21.97
C HIS A 284 -19.36 -7.04 21.94
N ALA A 285 -20.08 -8.10 21.58
CA ALA A 285 -21.54 -8.14 21.58
C ALA A 285 -22.12 -7.74 22.93
N ARG A 286 -21.65 -8.36 24.02
CA ARG A 286 -22.13 -8.07 25.38
C ARG A 286 -21.91 -6.60 25.76
N PHE A 287 -20.71 -6.07 25.53
CA PHE A 287 -20.41 -4.67 25.89
C PHE A 287 -21.20 -3.67 25.05
N LEU A 288 -21.40 -3.94 23.75
CA LEU A 288 -22.20 -3.08 22.89
C LEU A 288 -23.69 -3.16 23.22
N ASP A 289 -24.19 -4.34 23.62
CA ASP A 289 -25.55 -4.53 24.15
C ASP A 289 -25.77 -3.68 25.42
N GLU A 290 -24.79 -3.66 26.34
CA GLU A 290 -24.86 -2.90 27.60
C GLU A 290 -25.01 -1.38 27.38
N ILE A 291 -24.40 -0.83 26.32
CA ILE A 291 -24.52 0.60 25.97
C ILE A 291 -25.59 0.89 24.91
N GLY A 292 -26.31 -0.13 24.44
CA GLY A 292 -27.39 -0.02 23.47
C GLY A 292 -26.95 0.30 22.04
N SER A 293 -25.70 0.02 21.67
CA SER A 293 -25.17 0.31 20.33
C SER A 293 -25.54 -0.80 19.35
N LEU A 294 -26.07 -0.43 18.19
CA LEU A 294 -26.38 -1.40 17.13
C LEU A 294 -25.09 -1.92 16.50
N TYR A 295 -25.02 -3.23 16.30
CA TYR A 295 -23.88 -3.87 15.64
C TYR A 295 -24.28 -5.04 14.74
N TYR A 296 -23.31 -5.52 13.96
CA TYR A 296 -23.42 -6.74 13.16
C TYR A 296 -22.04 -7.38 12.96
N THR A 297 -22.02 -8.64 12.55
CA THR A 297 -20.80 -9.44 12.30
C THR A 297 -21.10 -10.52 11.26
N ARG A 298 -20.08 -11.18 10.69
CA ARG A 298 -20.16 -12.28 9.69
C ARG A 298 -20.79 -11.97 8.33
N GLU A 299 -21.24 -10.75 8.10
CA GLU A 299 -21.98 -10.36 6.90
C GLU A 299 -21.21 -9.40 5.99
N SER A 300 -20.10 -8.82 6.46
CA SER A 300 -19.29 -7.85 5.72
C SER A 300 -17.79 -8.11 5.87
N PHE A 301 -17.03 -7.55 4.92
CA PHE A 301 -15.57 -7.71 4.80
C PHE A 301 -15.14 -9.18 4.62
N ASP A 302 -13.93 -9.39 4.11
CA ASP A 302 -13.36 -10.73 3.97
C ASP A 302 -12.07 -10.88 4.76
N ASP A 303 -11.71 -12.13 5.03
CA ASP A 303 -10.46 -12.51 5.68
C ASP A 303 -9.52 -13.20 4.70
N TYR A 304 -9.46 -12.66 3.47
CA TYR A 304 -8.73 -13.27 2.37
C TYR A 304 -7.31 -12.68 2.19
N TYR A 305 -7.21 -11.38 1.89
CA TYR A 305 -5.93 -10.73 1.58
C TYR A 305 -5.15 -10.36 2.85
N TYR A 306 -3.91 -10.84 2.99
CA TYR A 306 -3.01 -10.57 4.13
C TYR A 306 -2.31 -9.20 4.13
N GLY A 307 -2.70 -8.26 3.28
CA GLY A 307 -2.16 -6.89 3.31
C GLY A 307 -2.89 -5.93 4.25
N LYS A 308 -3.78 -6.44 5.12
CA LYS A 308 -4.65 -5.66 6.02
C LYS A 308 -4.35 -6.01 7.49
N GLY A 309 -4.62 -5.08 8.41
CA GLY A 309 -4.42 -5.27 9.85
C GLY A 309 -5.32 -6.34 10.45
N SER A 310 -6.47 -6.58 9.84
CA SER A 310 -7.40 -7.61 10.27
C SER A 310 -7.03 -9.03 9.89
N THR A 311 -6.07 -9.23 8.96
CA THR A 311 -5.77 -10.56 8.40
C THR A 311 -4.29 -10.90 8.44
N TYR A 312 -3.38 -9.94 8.27
CA TYR A 312 -1.93 -10.13 8.41
C TYR A 312 -1.55 -10.84 9.74
N PRO A 313 -2.17 -10.52 10.89
CA PRO A 313 -1.88 -11.21 12.14
C PRO A 313 -2.23 -12.71 12.11
N ASP A 314 -3.27 -13.10 11.36
CA ASP A 314 -3.79 -14.48 11.36
C ASP A 314 -2.81 -15.47 10.74
N VAL A 315 -2.05 -15.04 9.73
CA VAL A 315 -0.98 -15.85 9.11
C VAL A 315 0.32 -15.87 9.94
N GLN A 316 0.29 -15.25 11.13
CA GLN A 316 1.40 -15.16 12.08
C GLN A 316 1.05 -15.79 13.45
N GLY A 317 -0.09 -16.48 13.55
CA GLY A 317 -0.54 -17.13 14.80
C GLY A 317 -1.14 -16.16 15.82
N ALA A 318 -1.52 -14.96 15.40
CA ALA A 318 -2.27 -13.98 16.19
C ALA A 318 -3.73 -13.90 15.71
N ILE A 319 -4.58 -13.19 16.44
CA ILE A 319 -5.96 -12.91 16.05
C ILE A 319 -6.10 -11.45 15.62
N GLY A 320 -6.40 -11.20 14.34
CA GLY A 320 -6.73 -9.88 13.82
C GLY A 320 -8.22 -9.54 14.00
N ILE A 321 -8.52 -8.35 14.52
CA ILE A 321 -9.90 -7.88 14.72
C ILE A 321 -10.07 -6.51 14.06
N LEU A 322 -10.89 -6.47 13.02
CA LEU A 322 -11.37 -5.23 12.41
C LEU A 322 -12.56 -4.70 13.20
N PHE A 323 -12.52 -3.43 13.57
CA PHE A 323 -13.67 -2.68 14.06
C PHE A 323 -14.05 -1.60 13.08
N GLU A 324 -15.29 -1.57 12.60
CA GLU A 324 -15.77 -0.54 11.67
C GLU A 324 -16.92 0.21 12.32
N GLN A 325 -16.64 1.43 12.80
CA GLN A 325 -17.64 2.32 13.39
C GLN A 325 -18.32 3.15 12.30
N ALA A 326 -19.64 3.31 12.36
CA ALA A 326 -20.34 4.28 11.51
C ALA A 326 -19.74 5.69 11.72
N SER A 327 -19.23 6.30 10.64
CA SER A 327 -18.49 7.55 10.73
C SER A 327 -19.39 8.74 11.05
N SER A 328 -19.05 9.48 12.10
CA SER A 328 -19.63 10.82 12.35
C SER A 328 -19.06 11.88 11.40
N ARG A 329 -17.95 11.59 10.70
CA ARG A 329 -17.24 12.43 9.69
C ARG A 329 -16.71 13.78 10.22
N GLY A 330 -17.23 14.27 11.33
CA GLY A 330 -16.96 15.56 11.95
C GLY A 330 -17.45 15.51 13.39
N HIS A 331 -18.23 16.49 13.84
CA HIS A 331 -18.74 16.53 15.22
C HIS A 331 -20.16 15.98 15.38
N LEU A 332 -21.00 16.14 14.35
CA LEU A 332 -22.38 15.65 14.31
C LEU A 332 -22.77 15.43 12.84
N GLN A 333 -23.46 14.35 12.54
CA GLN A 333 -24.03 14.10 11.22
C GLN A 333 -25.38 13.39 11.31
N GLU A 334 -26.32 13.75 10.43
CA GLU A 334 -27.57 13.01 10.23
C GLU A 334 -27.30 11.67 9.54
N ASN A 335 -27.93 10.59 10.01
CA ASN A 335 -27.89 9.27 9.38
C ASN A 335 -29.28 8.61 9.34
N ALA A 336 -29.36 7.44 8.71
CA ALA A 336 -30.59 6.67 8.58
C ALA A 336 -31.27 6.27 9.92
N PHE A 337 -30.54 6.30 11.04
CA PHE A 337 -31.00 5.91 12.38
C PHE A 337 -31.20 7.10 13.34
N GLY A 338 -30.91 8.32 12.90
CA GLY A 338 -30.93 9.52 13.73
C GLY A 338 -29.66 10.36 13.57
N GLU A 339 -29.36 11.22 14.53
CA GLU A 339 -28.07 11.93 14.54
C GLU A 339 -26.99 11.04 15.13
N ILE A 340 -25.81 11.02 14.50
CA ILE A 340 -24.61 10.38 15.02
C ILE A 340 -23.61 11.44 15.47
N SER A 341 -23.31 11.45 16.77
CA SER A 341 -22.38 12.41 17.37
C SER A 341 -20.97 11.84 17.44
N PHE A 342 -19.96 12.71 17.40
CA PHE A 342 -18.57 12.31 17.56
C PHE A 342 -18.30 11.59 18.91
N PRO A 343 -18.81 12.08 20.05
CA PRO A 343 -18.75 11.34 21.32
C PRO A 343 -19.31 9.92 21.24
N PHE A 344 -20.45 9.71 20.57
CA PHE A 344 -21.01 8.36 20.40
C PHE A 344 -20.06 7.43 19.65
N THR A 345 -19.46 7.92 18.55
CA THR A 345 -18.50 7.11 17.77
C THR A 345 -17.24 6.77 18.56
N ILE A 346 -16.74 7.69 19.39
CA ILE A 346 -15.59 7.46 20.28
C ILE A 346 -15.95 6.43 21.35
N ARG A 347 -17.14 6.53 21.94
CA ARG A 347 -17.60 5.63 23.01
C ARG A 347 -17.59 4.19 22.54
N ASN A 348 -18.15 3.89 21.36
CA ASN A 348 -18.20 2.52 20.86
C ASN A 348 -16.80 1.93 20.64
N GLN A 349 -15.86 2.70 20.08
CA GLN A 349 -14.47 2.24 19.88
C GLN A 349 -13.78 1.97 21.24
N PHE A 350 -13.98 2.85 22.22
CA PHE A 350 -13.43 2.63 23.56
C PHE A 350 -14.06 1.41 24.24
N THR A 351 -15.37 1.23 24.09
CA THR A 351 -16.11 0.05 24.58
C THR A 351 -15.57 -1.26 23.97
N THR A 352 -15.21 -1.28 22.68
CA THR A 352 -14.59 -2.48 22.09
C THR A 352 -13.15 -2.69 22.55
N ALA A 353 -12.40 -1.64 22.88
CA ALA A 353 -11.11 -1.78 23.55
C ALA A 353 -11.23 -2.44 24.95
N LEU A 354 -12.24 -2.05 25.74
CA LEU A 354 -12.52 -2.65 27.06
C LEU A 354 -12.93 -4.13 26.96
N SER A 355 -13.84 -4.46 26.04
CA SER A 355 -14.24 -5.86 25.84
C SER A 355 -13.10 -6.74 25.32
N SER A 356 -12.21 -6.18 24.47
CA SER A 356 -11.00 -6.88 24.04
C SER A 356 -10.03 -7.16 25.19
N PHE A 357 -9.88 -6.20 26.12
CA PHE A 357 -9.10 -6.39 27.34
C PHE A 357 -9.66 -7.51 28.21
N GLU A 358 -10.98 -7.55 28.40
CA GLU A 358 -11.62 -8.62 29.15
C GLU A 358 -11.42 -10.00 28.48
N ALA A 359 -11.57 -10.07 27.17
CA ALA A 359 -11.30 -11.30 26.42
C ALA A 359 -9.83 -11.73 26.55
N ALA A 360 -8.88 -10.81 26.46
CA ALA A 360 -7.45 -11.09 26.62
C ALA A 360 -7.15 -11.66 28.02
N ARG A 361 -7.74 -11.07 29.08
CA ARG A 361 -7.62 -11.56 30.46
C ARG A 361 -8.11 -13.00 30.59
N ASP A 362 -9.35 -13.24 30.17
CA ASP A 362 -10.02 -14.52 30.36
C ASP A 362 -9.39 -15.63 29.51
N MET A 363 -8.89 -15.29 28.32
CA MET A 363 -8.37 -16.23 27.33
C MET A 363 -6.83 -16.30 27.29
N ARG A 364 -6.10 -15.66 28.21
CA ARG A 364 -4.62 -15.54 28.20
C ARG A 364 -3.90 -16.84 27.84
N VAL A 365 -4.22 -17.92 28.54
CA VAL A 365 -3.56 -19.22 28.34
C VAL A 365 -3.94 -19.83 26.98
N GLU A 366 -5.22 -19.76 26.59
CA GLU A 366 -5.70 -20.26 25.30
C GLU A 366 -5.03 -19.52 24.14
N LEU A 367 -4.89 -18.20 24.23
CA LEU A 367 -4.28 -17.36 23.20
C LEU A 367 -2.76 -17.59 23.07
N ASN A 368 -2.04 -17.76 24.17
CA ASN A 368 -0.61 -18.12 24.12
C ASN A 368 -0.41 -19.55 23.60
N GLN A 369 -1.28 -20.49 23.97
CA GLN A 369 -1.23 -21.87 23.50
C GLN A 369 -1.51 -21.95 22.00
N TYR A 370 -2.51 -21.23 21.51
CA TYR A 370 -2.83 -21.16 20.08
C TYR A 370 -1.63 -20.71 19.23
N MET A 371 -0.89 -19.69 19.68
CA MET A 371 0.29 -19.24 18.95
C MET A 371 1.37 -20.33 18.88
N VAL A 372 1.63 -21.06 19.97
CA VAL A 372 2.55 -22.21 19.97
C VAL A 372 2.07 -23.30 19.00
N ASP A 373 0.79 -23.63 19.06
CA ASP A 373 0.18 -24.66 18.20
C ASP A 373 0.28 -24.27 16.73
N PHE A 374 0.01 -23.01 16.38
CA PHE A 374 0.13 -22.48 15.02
C PHE A 374 1.52 -22.71 14.41
N TYR A 375 2.59 -22.43 15.17
CA TYR A 375 3.96 -22.61 14.67
C TYR A 375 4.37 -24.09 14.61
N ASN A 376 3.88 -24.92 15.54
CA ASN A 376 4.07 -26.38 15.48
C ASN A 376 3.34 -27.02 14.29
N GLU A 377 2.11 -26.57 13.99
CA GLU A 377 1.36 -26.95 12.79
C GLU A 377 2.09 -26.51 11.53
N SER A 378 2.62 -25.28 11.50
CA SER A 378 3.40 -24.76 10.36
C SER A 378 4.65 -25.59 10.10
N LYS A 379 5.36 -26.00 11.16
CA LYS A 379 6.50 -26.92 11.07
C LYS A 379 6.10 -28.31 10.56
N SER A 380 4.94 -28.81 10.97
CA SER A 380 4.41 -30.10 10.50
C SER A 380 4.01 -30.03 9.03
N ALA A 381 3.33 -28.95 8.62
CA ALA A 381 2.98 -28.70 7.23
C ALA A 381 4.22 -28.57 6.33
N TYR A 382 5.28 -27.90 6.79
CA TYR A 382 6.58 -27.88 6.10
C TYR A 382 7.18 -29.28 5.93
N ALA A 383 7.07 -30.15 6.95
CA ALA A 383 7.62 -31.49 6.87
C ALA A 383 6.96 -32.31 5.75
N GLU A 384 5.66 -32.10 5.53
CA GLU A 384 4.83 -32.74 4.51
C GLU A 384 4.89 -32.07 3.13
N ASP A 385 5.28 -30.79 3.03
CA ASP A 385 5.39 -30.07 1.75
C ASP A 385 6.54 -30.62 0.90
N ASP A 386 6.31 -30.87 -0.39
CA ASP A 386 7.39 -31.26 -1.31
C ASP A 386 8.38 -30.11 -1.55
N ASP A 387 7.91 -28.86 -1.46
CA ASP A 387 8.73 -27.67 -1.55
C ASP A 387 9.49 -27.46 -0.23
N LYS A 388 10.81 -27.28 -0.33
CA LYS A 388 11.70 -27.06 0.82
C LYS A 388 12.35 -25.67 0.85
N ALA A 389 12.37 -24.96 -0.28
CA ALA A 389 12.82 -23.58 -0.39
C ALA A 389 12.24 -22.92 -1.64
N TYR A 390 12.29 -21.58 -1.71
CA TYR A 390 12.15 -20.83 -2.96
C TYR A 390 13.48 -20.20 -3.34
N ILE A 391 13.81 -20.19 -4.63
CA ILE A 391 14.88 -19.35 -5.19
C ILE A 391 14.24 -18.28 -6.07
N PHE A 392 14.77 -17.05 -6.02
CA PHE A 392 14.36 -15.97 -6.91
C PHE A 392 15.54 -15.08 -7.29
N GLY A 393 15.45 -14.42 -8.44
CA GLY A 393 16.49 -13.50 -8.89
C GLY A 393 16.18 -12.84 -10.22
N ALA A 394 16.88 -11.75 -10.50
CA ALA A 394 16.94 -11.13 -11.82
C ALA A 394 18.40 -11.16 -12.29
N ASN A 395 18.67 -11.88 -13.37
CA ASN A 395 20.03 -12.11 -13.85
C ASN A 395 20.84 -10.83 -14.10
N GLU A 396 20.19 -9.76 -14.56
CA GLU A 396 20.86 -8.49 -14.89
C GLU A 396 20.23 -7.26 -14.19
N ASP A 397 19.47 -7.45 -13.11
CA ASP A 397 18.88 -6.33 -12.36
C ASP A 397 18.82 -6.63 -10.85
N TYR A 398 19.96 -6.45 -10.19
CA TYR A 398 20.11 -6.68 -8.75
C TYR A 398 19.05 -5.96 -7.92
N ALA A 399 18.70 -4.73 -8.30
CA ALA A 399 17.87 -3.87 -7.47
C ALA A 399 16.47 -4.45 -7.25
N ARG A 400 15.85 -5.07 -8.27
CA ARG A 400 14.54 -5.72 -8.08
C ARG A 400 14.62 -6.91 -7.14
N SER A 401 15.69 -7.71 -7.22
CA SER A 401 15.90 -8.83 -6.29
C SER A 401 16.18 -8.34 -4.87
N TYR A 402 16.97 -7.27 -4.72
CA TYR A 402 17.22 -6.62 -3.44
C TYR A 402 15.93 -6.12 -2.77
N HIS A 403 15.04 -5.45 -3.51
CA HIS A 403 13.82 -4.90 -2.91
C HIS A 403 12.83 -5.98 -2.47
N LEU A 404 12.73 -7.11 -3.18
CA LEU A 404 11.96 -8.25 -2.67
C LEU A 404 12.63 -8.85 -1.43
N ALA A 405 13.95 -8.99 -1.44
CA ALA A 405 14.71 -9.46 -0.28
C ALA A 405 14.52 -8.55 0.96
N ASP A 406 14.56 -7.22 0.81
CA ASP A 406 14.31 -6.26 1.89
C ASP A 406 12.90 -6.40 2.48
N ILE A 407 11.87 -6.59 1.64
CA ILE A 407 10.51 -6.88 2.12
C ILE A 407 10.49 -8.15 2.96
N LEU A 408 11.10 -9.24 2.49
CA LEU A 408 11.12 -10.51 3.23
C LEU A 408 11.80 -10.34 4.60
N LEU A 409 12.95 -9.68 4.64
CA LEU A 409 13.69 -9.41 5.89
C LEU A 409 12.87 -8.56 6.88
N GLN A 410 12.08 -7.60 6.39
CA GLN A 410 11.19 -6.79 7.24
C GLN A 410 10.13 -7.64 7.97
N HIS A 411 9.83 -8.83 7.44
CA HIS A 411 8.92 -9.82 8.02
C HIS A 411 9.63 -10.91 8.83
N ASP A 412 10.90 -10.74 9.21
CA ASP A 412 11.68 -11.74 9.96
C ASP A 412 11.78 -13.08 9.20
N ILE A 413 11.85 -13.02 7.86
CA ILE A 413 12.06 -14.19 7.00
C ILE A 413 13.55 -14.35 6.76
N GLN A 414 14.08 -15.50 7.10
CA GLN A 414 15.48 -15.86 6.84
C GLN A 414 15.74 -15.97 5.33
N LEU A 415 16.88 -15.43 4.91
CA LEU A 415 17.24 -15.29 3.50
C LEU A 415 18.73 -15.54 3.30
N TYR A 416 19.07 -16.18 2.18
CA TYR A 416 20.45 -16.47 1.81
C TYR A 416 20.75 -15.94 0.40
N SER A 417 21.91 -15.32 0.23
CA SER A 417 22.42 -14.92 -1.08
C SER A 417 23.17 -16.08 -1.76
N LEU A 418 23.00 -16.19 -3.07
CA LEU A 418 23.70 -17.16 -3.89
C LEU A 418 25.14 -16.70 -4.19
N GLN A 419 26.13 -17.57 -3.97
CA GLN A 419 27.57 -17.25 -4.09
C GLN A 419 28.26 -17.90 -5.29
N GLU A 420 27.50 -18.62 -6.12
CA GLU A 420 27.94 -19.20 -7.39
C GLU A 420 26.77 -19.30 -8.36
N ASP A 421 27.04 -19.23 -9.67
CA ASP A 421 25.97 -19.36 -10.67
C ASP A 421 25.41 -20.78 -10.70
N VAL A 422 24.09 -20.92 -10.74
CA VAL A 422 23.40 -22.20 -10.88
C VAL A 422 22.40 -22.18 -12.02
N ASN A 423 22.15 -23.34 -12.60
CA ASN A 423 21.08 -23.53 -13.57
C ASN A 423 20.17 -24.65 -13.07
N LEU A 424 18.92 -24.30 -12.76
CA LEU A 424 17.93 -25.19 -12.18
C LEU A 424 16.78 -25.36 -13.16
N ASN A 425 16.58 -26.58 -13.65
CA ASN A 425 15.56 -26.92 -14.66
C ASN A 425 15.55 -25.99 -15.88
N GLY A 426 16.72 -25.53 -16.33
CA GLY A 426 16.87 -24.64 -17.49
C GLY A 426 16.77 -23.15 -17.16
N VAL A 427 16.47 -22.78 -15.90
CA VAL A 427 16.41 -21.39 -15.43
C VAL A 427 17.76 -21.02 -14.77
N PRO A 428 18.50 -20.04 -15.32
CA PRO A 428 19.75 -19.57 -14.73
C PRO A 428 19.48 -18.61 -13.57
N PHE A 429 20.21 -18.81 -12.47
CA PHE A 429 20.28 -17.92 -11.31
C PHE A 429 21.74 -17.55 -11.07
N SER A 430 22.03 -16.26 -11.08
CA SER A 430 23.39 -15.74 -11.00
C SER A 430 23.79 -15.38 -9.57
N SER A 431 25.06 -15.57 -9.25
CA SER A 431 25.68 -15.15 -7.99
C SER A 431 25.52 -13.65 -7.77
N GLY A 432 25.20 -13.26 -6.54
CA GLY A 432 25.05 -11.85 -6.15
C GLY A 432 23.76 -11.16 -6.62
N THR A 433 22.93 -11.80 -7.47
CA THR A 433 21.62 -11.27 -7.90
C THR A 433 20.45 -12.21 -7.62
N SER A 434 20.73 -13.35 -7.00
CA SER A 434 19.72 -14.35 -6.65
C SER A 434 19.77 -14.66 -5.16
N PHE A 435 18.60 -14.94 -4.59
CA PHE A 435 18.41 -15.26 -3.19
C PHE A 435 17.59 -16.54 -3.04
N ILE A 436 17.79 -17.23 -1.92
CA ILE A 436 17.06 -18.43 -1.55
C ILE A 436 16.39 -18.22 -0.19
N VAL A 437 15.11 -18.55 -0.13
CA VAL A 437 14.24 -18.50 1.06
C VAL A 437 13.96 -19.93 1.50
N PRO A 438 14.57 -20.44 2.59
CA PRO A 438 14.22 -21.76 3.11
C PRO A 438 12.79 -21.76 3.68
N LEU A 439 12.10 -22.90 3.61
CA LEU A 439 10.76 -23.04 4.19
C LEU A 439 10.77 -23.60 5.63
N ASP A 440 11.90 -24.13 6.10
CA ASP A 440 12.08 -24.63 7.48
C ASP A 440 12.30 -23.48 8.48
N GLN A 441 11.32 -22.61 8.62
CA GLN A 441 11.36 -21.45 9.52
C GLN A 441 9.94 -21.08 9.99
N PRO A 442 9.79 -20.33 11.11
CA PRO A 442 8.48 -19.97 11.66
C PRO A 442 7.54 -19.30 10.65
N GLN A 443 8.08 -18.54 9.70
CA GLN A 443 7.33 -17.81 8.68
C GLN A 443 6.82 -18.65 7.50
N TYR A 444 6.88 -19.98 7.57
CA TYR A 444 6.45 -20.89 6.51
C TYR A 444 5.15 -20.48 5.79
N LYS A 445 4.05 -20.26 6.53
CA LYS A 445 2.75 -19.91 5.92
C LYS A 445 2.75 -18.54 5.25
N LEU A 446 3.43 -17.55 5.84
CA LEU A 446 3.59 -16.23 5.24
C LEU A 446 4.39 -16.32 3.92
N ILE A 447 5.47 -17.08 3.91
CA ILE A 447 6.29 -17.32 2.71
C ILE A 447 5.44 -17.99 1.63
N LYS A 448 4.69 -19.06 1.95
CA LYS A 448 3.78 -19.69 0.98
C LYS A 448 2.80 -18.68 0.39
N SER A 449 2.23 -17.80 1.22
CA SER A 449 1.31 -16.77 0.74
C SER A 449 1.95 -15.77 -0.22
N MET A 450 3.20 -15.37 -0.01
CA MET A 450 3.90 -14.41 -0.88
C MET A 450 4.33 -15.01 -2.24
N PHE A 451 4.50 -16.34 -2.29
CA PHE A 451 5.04 -17.04 -3.47
C PHE A 451 3.99 -17.88 -4.23
N GLU A 452 2.83 -18.17 -3.63
CA GLU A 452 1.83 -19.04 -4.25
C GLU A 452 1.21 -18.45 -5.52
N THR A 453 0.85 -19.34 -6.43
CA THR A 453 -0.02 -19.04 -7.58
C THR A 453 -1.34 -19.72 -7.33
N ARG A 454 -2.44 -18.98 -7.45
CA ARG A 454 -3.78 -19.50 -7.18
C ARG A 454 -4.79 -18.98 -8.17
N THR A 455 -5.58 -19.89 -8.74
CA THR A 455 -6.65 -19.58 -9.71
C THR A 455 -8.01 -20.17 -9.33
N GLU A 456 -8.06 -20.93 -8.23
CA GLU A 456 -9.28 -21.58 -7.72
C GLU A 456 -9.62 -21.09 -6.32
N PHE A 457 -10.91 -20.84 -6.08
CA PHE A 457 -11.42 -20.22 -4.86
C PHE A 457 -12.81 -20.77 -4.52
N GLN A 458 -13.14 -20.82 -3.22
CA GLN A 458 -14.45 -21.23 -2.75
C GLN A 458 -15.55 -20.20 -3.07
N ASP A 459 -15.19 -18.91 -3.01
CA ASP A 459 -16.05 -17.77 -3.37
C ASP A 459 -15.33 -16.95 -4.46
N SER A 460 -16.11 -16.29 -5.31
CA SER A 460 -15.67 -15.42 -6.41
C SER A 460 -15.59 -13.95 -6.03
N LEU A 461 -15.99 -13.63 -4.80
CA LEU A 461 -16.13 -12.28 -4.27
C LEU A 461 -14.94 -11.94 -3.38
N PHE A 462 -14.22 -10.89 -3.76
CA PHE A 462 -13.07 -10.37 -3.03
C PHE A 462 -13.32 -8.91 -2.68
N TYR A 463 -13.04 -8.55 -1.44
CA TYR A 463 -13.14 -7.19 -0.94
C TYR A 463 -12.01 -6.30 -1.48
N ASP A 464 -10.80 -6.85 -1.63
CA ASP A 464 -9.63 -6.14 -2.17
C ASP A 464 -9.05 -6.85 -3.39
N VAL A 465 -8.04 -7.71 -3.19
CA VAL A 465 -7.33 -8.41 -4.25
C VAL A 465 -7.47 -9.93 -4.09
N SER A 466 -7.38 -10.65 -5.21
CA SER A 466 -7.46 -12.12 -5.23
C SER A 466 -6.09 -12.81 -5.25
N THR A 467 -5.00 -12.05 -5.38
CA THR A 467 -3.62 -12.57 -5.37
C THR A 467 -2.60 -11.44 -5.15
N TRP A 468 -1.41 -11.81 -4.66
CA TRP A 468 -0.29 -10.92 -4.35
C TRP A 468 1.06 -11.62 -4.52
N ASN A 469 1.19 -12.44 -5.58
CA ASN A 469 2.45 -13.14 -5.87
C ASN A 469 3.60 -12.13 -6.06
N MET A 470 4.53 -12.09 -5.10
CA MET A 470 5.58 -11.09 -5.03
C MET A 470 6.64 -11.26 -6.14
N PRO A 471 7.17 -12.47 -6.43
CA PRO A 471 8.09 -12.62 -7.56
C PRO A 471 7.52 -12.13 -8.90
N MET A 472 6.23 -12.38 -9.18
CA MET A 472 5.55 -11.84 -10.36
C MET A 472 5.46 -10.30 -10.34
N ALA A 473 5.13 -9.70 -9.19
CA ALA A 473 5.07 -8.25 -9.02
C ALA A 473 6.41 -7.56 -9.30
N PHE A 474 7.52 -8.24 -9.03
CA PHE A 474 8.88 -7.76 -9.27
C PHE A 474 9.46 -8.20 -10.63
N ASN A 475 8.72 -8.98 -11.42
CA ASN A 475 9.16 -9.58 -12.68
C ASN A 475 10.51 -10.35 -12.52
N LEU A 476 10.58 -11.17 -11.48
CA LEU A 476 11.75 -12.01 -11.17
C LEU A 476 11.54 -13.42 -11.69
N GLU A 477 12.63 -14.07 -12.08
CA GLU A 477 12.64 -15.52 -12.20
C GLU A 477 12.54 -16.11 -10.79
N TYR A 478 11.74 -17.15 -10.61
CA TYR A 478 11.60 -17.82 -9.32
C TYR A 478 11.17 -19.28 -9.48
N MET A 479 11.52 -20.10 -8.49
CA MET A 479 11.22 -21.53 -8.51
C MET A 479 11.12 -22.10 -7.09
N ALA A 480 10.22 -23.05 -6.89
CA ALA A 480 10.17 -23.88 -5.69
C ALA A 480 11.19 -25.03 -5.81
N LEU A 481 11.88 -25.34 -4.72
CA LEU A 481 12.98 -26.30 -4.68
C LEU A 481 12.62 -27.45 -3.75
N SER A 482 12.69 -28.69 -4.24
CA SER A 482 12.42 -29.89 -3.43
C SER A 482 13.58 -30.31 -2.52
N SER A 483 14.74 -29.68 -2.68
CA SER A 483 15.94 -29.94 -1.89
C SER A 483 16.25 -28.79 -0.94
N ARG A 484 16.88 -29.12 0.19
CA ARG A 484 17.33 -28.12 1.16
C ARG A 484 18.43 -27.23 0.58
N ILE A 485 18.43 -25.97 0.98
CA ILE A 485 19.31 -24.91 0.48
C ILE A 485 20.80 -25.26 0.46
N LEU A 486 21.32 -25.86 1.54
CA LEU A 486 22.75 -26.18 1.71
C LEU A 486 23.26 -27.28 0.75
N ASN A 487 22.34 -27.99 0.09
CA ASN A 487 22.69 -29.06 -0.83
C ASN A 487 22.73 -28.59 -2.29
N LEU A 488 22.29 -27.36 -2.57
CA LEU A 488 22.06 -26.87 -3.93
C LEU A 488 23.20 -25.99 -4.45
N ALA A 489 23.80 -25.18 -3.60
CA ALA A 489 24.87 -24.26 -3.97
C ALA A 489 25.62 -23.73 -2.74
N LYS A 490 26.76 -23.09 -2.99
CA LYS A 490 27.39 -22.18 -2.02
C LYS A 490 26.47 -20.96 -1.80
N VAL A 491 26.12 -20.72 -0.54
CA VAL A 491 25.25 -19.61 -0.12
C VAL A 491 25.84 -18.89 1.09
N GLU A 492 25.38 -17.66 1.32
CA GLU A 492 25.69 -16.83 2.49
C GLU A 492 24.40 -16.35 3.15
N ASP A 493 24.30 -16.46 4.48
CA ASP A 493 23.17 -15.94 5.24
C ASP A 493 23.22 -14.40 5.27
N VAL A 494 22.15 -13.75 4.81
CA VAL A 494 22.03 -12.29 4.75
C VAL A 494 20.89 -11.76 5.62
N SER A 495 20.36 -12.59 6.54
CA SER A 495 19.18 -12.29 7.34
C SER A 495 19.33 -11.05 8.24
N GLU A 496 20.54 -10.69 8.63
CA GLU A 496 20.83 -9.52 9.49
C GLU A 496 21.70 -8.43 8.82
N GLY A 497 22.00 -8.54 7.52
CA GLY A 497 23.10 -7.77 6.92
C GLY A 497 22.95 -7.40 5.44
N LEU A 498 21.75 -7.47 4.87
CA LEU A 498 21.54 -7.12 3.47
C LEU A 498 21.70 -5.61 3.24
N THR A 499 22.68 -5.23 2.41
CA THR A 499 22.88 -3.85 1.96
C THR A 499 22.74 -3.75 0.43
N PHE A 500 22.25 -2.61 -0.04
CA PHE A 500 22.22 -2.34 -1.48
C PHE A 500 23.66 -2.26 -2.03
N GLN A 501 23.94 -3.00 -3.10
CA GLN A 501 25.29 -3.10 -3.66
C GLN A 501 25.62 -1.86 -4.50
N PRO A 502 26.76 -1.20 -4.28
CA PRO A 502 27.15 -0.05 -5.07
C PRO A 502 27.55 -0.45 -6.49
N GLY A 503 27.19 0.40 -7.45
CA GLY A 503 27.64 0.27 -8.82
C GLY A 503 29.07 0.76 -9.02
N LYS A 504 29.55 0.73 -10.27
CA LYS A 504 30.95 1.09 -10.59
C LYS A 504 31.12 1.57 -12.03
N VAL A 505 32.18 2.34 -12.24
CA VAL A 505 32.68 2.67 -13.58
C VAL A 505 33.80 1.71 -13.95
N LEU A 506 33.67 1.06 -15.11
CA LEU A 506 34.62 0.12 -15.69
C LEU A 506 35.43 0.82 -16.79
N GLY A 507 36.62 1.28 -16.43
CA GLY A 507 37.54 2.01 -17.30
C GLY A 507 38.20 3.19 -16.57
N ALA A 508 38.71 4.16 -17.31
CA ALA A 508 39.40 5.33 -16.77
C ALA A 508 38.86 6.64 -17.39
N ALA A 509 39.20 7.77 -16.76
CA ALA A 509 38.92 9.10 -17.28
C ALA A 509 39.46 9.31 -18.72
N GLY A 510 38.86 10.25 -19.45
CA GLY A 510 39.28 10.58 -20.82
C GLY A 510 38.84 9.57 -21.89
N ALA A 511 37.89 8.68 -21.59
CA ALA A 511 37.31 7.77 -22.58
C ALA A 511 36.57 8.52 -23.71
N TYR A 512 36.40 7.87 -24.88
CA TYR A 512 35.68 8.45 -26.02
C TYR A 512 34.20 8.72 -25.69
N SER A 513 33.57 7.80 -24.95
CA SER A 513 32.20 7.88 -24.44
C SER A 513 32.05 6.90 -23.27
N TYR A 514 30.99 7.03 -22.49
CA TYR A 514 30.63 6.07 -21.45
C TYR A 514 29.25 5.49 -21.74
N ALA A 515 29.03 4.22 -21.41
CA ALA A 515 27.76 3.56 -21.67
C ALA A 515 27.29 2.71 -20.49
N PHE A 516 26.01 2.80 -20.15
CA PHE A 516 25.35 1.85 -19.25
C PHE A 516 24.05 1.37 -19.87
N GLU A 517 23.70 0.13 -19.59
CA GLU A 517 22.50 -0.46 -20.16
C GLU A 517 21.24 -0.10 -19.35
N TRP A 518 20.08 -0.13 -20.00
CA TRP A 518 18.84 0.35 -19.40
C TRP A 518 18.10 -0.69 -18.55
N GLN A 519 18.57 -1.94 -18.50
CA GLN A 519 17.92 -3.01 -17.72
C GLN A 519 18.05 -2.84 -16.21
N ASP A 520 19.07 -2.13 -15.71
CA ASP A 520 19.18 -1.81 -14.29
C ASP A 520 17.97 -0.98 -13.83
N TYR A 521 17.37 -1.31 -12.68
CA TYR A 521 16.15 -0.64 -12.20
C TYR A 521 16.31 0.89 -12.06
N TYR A 522 17.46 1.33 -11.57
CA TYR A 522 17.77 2.75 -11.32
C TYR A 522 18.45 3.47 -12.49
N ALA A 523 18.55 2.85 -13.67
CA ALA A 523 19.03 3.52 -14.88
C ALA A 523 18.30 4.85 -15.21
N PRO A 524 16.96 4.98 -15.01
CA PRO A 524 16.25 6.26 -15.19
C PRO A 524 16.72 7.36 -14.23
N LYS A 525 16.94 7.03 -12.95
CA LYS A 525 17.45 7.95 -11.93
C LYS A 525 18.86 8.43 -12.27
N ALA A 526 19.77 7.50 -12.57
CA ALA A 526 21.14 7.83 -13.00
C ALA A 526 21.15 8.72 -14.26
N THR A 527 20.28 8.41 -15.22
CA THR A 527 20.13 9.20 -16.46
C THR A 527 19.69 10.63 -16.16
N TYR A 528 18.71 10.82 -15.27
CA TYR A 528 18.25 12.15 -14.88
C TYR A 528 19.34 12.95 -14.18
N GLN A 529 20.06 12.34 -13.22
CA GLN A 529 21.16 12.98 -12.49
C GLN A 529 22.28 13.44 -13.44
N LEU A 530 22.62 12.64 -14.46
CA LEU A 530 23.60 13.02 -15.48
C LEU A 530 23.13 14.20 -16.33
N MET A 531 21.86 14.22 -16.73
CA MET A 531 21.27 15.35 -17.47
C MET A 531 21.26 16.63 -16.62
N GLU A 532 20.94 16.52 -15.32
CA GLU A 532 20.91 17.66 -14.39
C GLU A 532 22.30 18.29 -14.21
N LYS A 533 23.35 17.46 -14.19
CA LYS A 533 24.76 17.94 -14.22
C LYS A 533 25.17 18.54 -15.58
N GLY A 534 24.27 18.56 -16.57
CA GLY A 534 24.49 19.18 -17.88
C GLY A 534 25.22 18.30 -18.89
N TYR A 535 25.38 17.00 -18.60
CA TYR A 535 26.00 16.07 -19.53
C TYR A 535 25.08 15.72 -20.70
N GLN A 536 25.69 15.45 -21.86
CA GLN A 536 24.95 14.98 -23.01
C GLN A 536 24.65 13.50 -22.83
N VAL A 537 23.37 13.16 -22.91
CA VAL A 537 22.89 11.79 -22.82
C VAL A 537 22.19 11.40 -24.11
N ARG A 538 22.49 10.20 -24.62
CA ARG A 538 21.94 9.66 -25.86
C ARG A 538 21.45 8.24 -25.66
N VAL A 539 20.43 7.82 -26.40
CA VAL A 539 19.86 6.46 -26.32
C VAL A 539 20.06 5.70 -27.63
N THR A 540 20.41 4.42 -27.55
CA THR A 540 20.54 3.57 -28.74
C THR A 540 19.24 2.82 -29.07
N HIS A 541 18.85 2.81 -30.35
CA HIS A 541 17.69 2.04 -30.83
C HIS A 541 18.07 0.67 -31.43
N LYS A 542 19.37 0.37 -31.47
CA LYS A 542 19.92 -0.90 -31.97
C LYS A 542 21.05 -1.37 -31.06
N THR A 543 21.31 -2.67 -31.08
CA THR A 543 22.42 -3.27 -30.34
C THR A 543 23.76 -2.89 -30.96
N PHE A 544 24.80 -2.84 -30.12
CA PHE A 544 26.18 -2.75 -30.56
C PHE A 544 27.08 -3.52 -29.60
N GLN A 545 28.31 -3.82 -30.04
CA GLN A 545 29.31 -4.48 -29.21
C GLN A 545 30.59 -3.65 -29.20
N ASN A 546 31.15 -3.45 -28.01
CA ASN A 546 32.43 -2.77 -27.87
C ASN A 546 33.61 -3.71 -28.23
N GLN A 547 34.84 -3.17 -28.19
CA GLN A 547 36.04 -3.92 -28.56
C GLN A 547 36.45 -5.00 -27.58
N LEU A 548 35.85 -5.03 -26.39
CA LEU A 548 36.03 -6.07 -25.38
C LEU A 548 34.99 -7.19 -25.52
N GLY A 549 34.10 -7.10 -26.51
CA GLY A 549 33.05 -8.09 -26.72
C GLY A 549 31.81 -7.91 -25.83
N LYS A 550 31.71 -6.84 -25.03
CA LYS A 550 30.48 -6.55 -24.28
C LYS A 550 29.39 -6.09 -25.24
N LEU A 551 28.29 -6.85 -25.27
CA LEU A 551 27.07 -6.49 -25.98
C LEU A 551 26.29 -5.45 -25.17
N PHE A 552 25.80 -4.43 -25.87
CA PHE A 552 24.92 -3.40 -25.34
C PHE A 552 23.57 -3.48 -26.04
N ASN A 553 22.50 -3.61 -25.25
CA ASN A 553 21.14 -3.78 -25.74
C ASN A 553 20.48 -2.48 -26.20
N ARG A 554 19.27 -2.60 -26.77
CA ARG A 554 18.43 -1.43 -27.10
C ARG A 554 18.09 -0.67 -25.82
N GLY A 555 18.06 0.65 -25.92
CA GLY A 555 17.87 1.53 -24.77
C GLY A 555 19.17 1.87 -24.04
N THR A 556 20.32 1.29 -24.42
CA THR A 556 21.61 1.65 -23.81
C THR A 556 21.82 3.16 -23.87
N ILE A 557 22.25 3.70 -22.73
CA ILE A 557 22.52 5.11 -22.56
C ILE A 557 23.99 5.37 -22.81
N LEU A 558 24.28 6.28 -23.73
CA LEU A 558 25.60 6.84 -23.96
C LEU A 558 25.69 8.20 -23.25
N VAL A 559 26.81 8.46 -22.61
CA VAL A 559 27.07 9.68 -21.84
C VAL A 559 28.36 10.30 -22.33
N GLU A 560 28.27 11.58 -22.68
CA GLU A 560 29.41 12.40 -23.05
C GLU A 560 29.38 13.73 -22.30
N LYS A 561 30.54 14.39 -22.19
CA LYS A 561 30.60 15.75 -21.65
C LYS A 561 29.72 16.74 -22.43
N GLY A 562 29.55 16.52 -23.73
CA GLY A 562 28.81 17.45 -24.59
C GLY A 562 29.41 18.86 -24.52
N ASN A 563 28.58 19.84 -24.16
CA ASN A 563 29.00 21.24 -23.99
C ASN A 563 29.36 21.59 -22.53
N SER A 564 29.39 20.61 -21.62
CA SER A 564 29.79 20.82 -20.23
C SER A 564 31.25 21.29 -20.14
N THR A 565 31.53 22.19 -19.20
CA THR A 565 32.88 22.71 -18.93
C THR A 565 33.68 21.85 -17.96
N ALA A 566 33.14 20.70 -17.52
CA ALA A 566 33.84 19.77 -16.63
C ALA A 566 35.14 19.24 -17.24
N SER A 567 36.17 19.04 -16.40
CA SER A 567 37.37 18.29 -16.81
C SER A 567 37.02 16.81 -17.01
N ASP A 568 37.91 16.05 -17.65
CA ASP A 568 37.70 14.61 -17.82
C ASP A 568 37.68 13.89 -16.47
N GLU A 569 38.47 14.37 -15.51
CA GLU A 569 38.51 13.85 -14.14
C GLU A 569 37.21 14.13 -13.39
N ALA A 570 36.72 15.38 -13.40
CA ALA A 570 35.47 15.74 -12.71
C ALA A 570 34.26 15.01 -13.30
N PHE A 571 34.21 14.88 -14.64
CA PHE A 571 33.17 14.09 -15.30
C PHE A 571 33.24 12.61 -14.89
N TYR A 572 34.44 12.04 -14.82
CA TYR A 572 34.62 10.67 -14.40
C TYR A 572 34.25 10.44 -12.92
N GLU A 573 34.58 11.39 -12.03
CA GLU A 573 34.18 11.37 -10.61
C GLU A 573 32.65 11.40 -10.47
N ASP A 574 31.95 12.26 -11.24
CA ASP A 574 30.49 12.29 -11.27
C ASP A 574 29.89 10.94 -11.72
N LEU A 575 30.49 10.31 -12.74
CA LEU A 575 30.06 8.97 -13.19
C LEU A 575 30.28 7.92 -12.10
N GLN A 576 31.37 8.00 -11.33
CA GLN A 576 31.64 7.08 -10.21
C GLN A 576 30.64 7.25 -9.07
N GLU A 577 30.35 8.50 -8.69
CA GLU A 577 29.35 8.83 -7.66
C GLU A 577 27.98 8.29 -8.07
N ILE A 578 27.54 8.60 -9.29
CA ILE A 578 26.23 8.19 -9.82
C ILE A 578 26.15 6.68 -9.99
N ALA A 579 27.20 6.02 -10.49
CA ALA A 579 27.23 4.56 -10.59
C ALA A 579 27.10 3.91 -9.22
N SER A 580 27.89 4.36 -8.25
CA SER A 580 27.90 3.84 -6.88
C SER A 580 26.53 4.00 -6.21
N ALA A 581 25.95 5.20 -6.26
CA ALA A 581 24.68 5.52 -5.59
C ALA A 581 23.47 4.77 -6.17
N ASN A 582 23.52 4.39 -7.45
CA ASN A 582 22.40 3.77 -8.15
C ASN A 582 22.57 2.27 -8.43
N GLY A 583 23.70 1.67 -8.04
CA GLY A 583 23.92 0.24 -8.24
C GLY A 583 24.16 -0.15 -9.71
N ILE A 584 24.54 0.79 -10.58
CA ILE A 584 24.66 0.54 -12.03
C ILE A 584 26.12 0.38 -12.48
N SER A 585 26.32 -0.37 -13.57
CA SER A 585 27.65 -0.51 -14.19
C SER A 585 27.80 0.40 -15.41
N ILE A 586 28.74 1.35 -15.34
CA ILE A 586 29.06 2.27 -16.44
C ILE A 586 30.36 1.83 -17.12
N HIS A 587 30.34 1.58 -18.42
CA HIS A 587 31.48 1.13 -19.20
C HIS A 587 32.12 2.28 -19.97
N ALA A 588 33.43 2.49 -19.81
CA ALA A 588 34.19 3.35 -20.69
C ALA A 588 34.32 2.72 -22.10
N LEU A 589 34.08 3.52 -23.13
CA LEU A 589 34.26 3.16 -24.53
C LEU A 589 35.47 3.92 -25.07
N SER A 590 36.44 3.20 -25.66
CA SER A 590 37.69 3.78 -26.17
C SER A 590 37.58 4.31 -27.61
N THR A 591 36.52 3.95 -28.34
CA THR A 591 36.32 4.33 -29.74
C THR A 591 34.83 4.32 -30.10
N GLY A 592 34.45 5.13 -31.09
CA GLY A 592 33.13 5.12 -31.71
C GLY A 592 32.92 4.01 -32.74
N TYR A 593 33.98 3.28 -33.12
CA TYR A 593 33.91 2.13 -34.01
C TYR A 593 33.52 0.89 -33.20
N THR A 594 32.45 0.20 -33.58
CA THR A 594 31.87 -0.94 -32.84
C THR A 594 31.37 -1.99 -33.83
N SER A 595 31.07 -3.20 -33.35
CA SER A 595 30.26 -4.15 -34.13
C SER A 595 28.78 -3.81 -33.94
N GLY A 596 27.97 -3.96 -35.00
CA GLY A 596 26.58 -3.46 -35.01
C GLY A 596 26.51 -2.00 -35.47
N ILE A 597 25.81 -1.14 -34.70
CA ILE A 597 25.82 0.31 -34.98
C ILE A 597 27.04 0.99 -34.35
N ASN A 598 27.69 1.89 -35.10
CA ASN A 598 28.72 2.80 -34.57
C ASN A 598 28.09 3.88 -33.68
N LEU A 599 28.87 4.45 -32.75
CA LEU A 599 28.37 5.43 -31.77
C LEU A 599 27.98 6.80 -32.37
N GLY A 600 28.22 7.01 -33.65
CA GLY A 600 27.74 8.16 -34.45
C GLY A 600 26.55 7.83 -35.37
N SER A 601 25.92 6.67 -35.20
CA SER A 601 24.83 6.21 -36.06
C SER A 601 23.57 7.09 -35.93
N PRO A 602 22.79 7.31 -37.01
CA PRO A 602 21.48 7.97 -36.94
C PRO A 602 20.42 7.12 -36.21
N SER A 603 20.75 5.91 -35.76
CA SER A 603 19.90 5.10 -34.87
C SER A 603 20.14 5.39 -33.38
N ILE A 604 20.72 6.54 -33.07
CA ILE A 604 21.02 7.01 -31.71
C ILE A 604 20.44 8.43 -31.57
N ASP A 605 19.53 8.61 -30.63
CA ASP A 605 18.88 9.90 -30.38
C ASP A 605 19.51 10.61 -29.19
N VAL A 606 19.65 11.94 -29.27
CA VAL A 606 19.99 12.77 -28.11
C VAL A 606 18.74 12.95 -27.27
N LEU A 607 18.80 12.53 -26.00
CA LEU A 607 17.67 12.67 -25.09
C LEU A 607 17.58 14.10 -24.57
N LYS A 608 16.37 14.65 -24.54
CA LYS A 608 16.06 15.86 -23.77
C LYS A 608 15.66 15.47 -22.36
N GLN A 609 16.14 16.21 -21.38
CA GLN A 609 15.74 16.04 -19.99
C GLN A 609 14.21 16.23 -19.86
N PRO A 610 13.49 15.29 -19.22
CA PRO A 610 12.05 15.42 -19.04
C PRO A 610 11.73 16.52 -18.03
N SER A 611 10.83 17.44 -18.41
CA SER A 611 10.16 18.36 -17.48
C SER A 611 8.70 17.93 -17.35
N ILE A 612 8.32 17.50 -16.14
CA ILE A 612 7.13 16.68 -15.91
C ILE A 612 6.07 17.47 -15.14
N ALA A 613 4.83 17.46 -15.64
CA ALA A 613 3.65 17.89 -14.90
C ALA A 613 2.70 16.71 -14.66
N LEU A 614 2.35 16.45 -13.40
CA LEU A 614 1.35 15.48 -12.98
C LEU A 614 0.05 16.21 -12.66
N LEU A 615 -1.04 15.85 -13.34
CA LEU A 615 -2.35 16.41 -13.00
C LEU A 615 -2.86 15.85 -11.68
N VAL A 616 -3.33 16.74 -10.82
CA VAL A 616 -3.91 16.47 -9.49
C VAL A 616 -5.21 17.25 -9.31
N ASP A 617 -5.80 17.23 -8.11
CA ASP A 617 -7.02 17.96 -7.70
C ASP A 617 -8.35 17.21 -7.98
N GLU A 618 -9.46 17.82 -7.60
CA GLU A 618 -10.83 17.31 -7.70
C GLU A 618 -11.12 16.64 -9.06
N GLY A 619 -11.56 15.37 -8.98
CA GLY A 619 -11.83 14.51 -10.13
C GLY A 619 -10.68 13.56 -10.48
N VAL A 620 -9.45 13.85 -10.06
CA VAL A 620 -8.29 12.94 -10.24
C VAL A 620 -8.24 11.92 -9.11
N GLY A 621 -8.00 10.65 -9.44
CA GLY A 621 -7.81 9.58 -8.46
C GLY A 621 -6.53 9.81 -7.65
N SER A 622 -6.66 10.13 -6.36
CA SER A 622 -5.53 10.48 -5.50
C SER A 622 -4.56 9.32 -5.30
N ALA A 623 -5.04 8.08 -5.15
CA ALA A 623 -4.17 6.91 -4.99
C ALA A 623 -3.21 6.74 -6.18
N ASP A 624 -3.73 6.84 -7.41
CA ASP A 624 -2.94 6.70 -8.63
C ASP A 624 -1.97 7.88 -8.85
N ALA A 625 -2.43 9.10 -8.61
CA ALA A 625 -1.56 10.28 -8.62
C ALA A 625 -0.45 10.16 -7.56
N GLY A 626 -0.78 9.64 -6.38
CA GLY A 626 0.12 9.42 -5.26
C GLY A 626 1.20 8.38 -5.56
N GLU A 627 0.82 7.26 -6.18
CA GLU A 627 1.74 6.23 -6.64
C GLU A 627 2.74 6.76 -7.68
N ILE A 628 2.28 7.58 -8.63
CA ILE A 628 3.14 8.24 -9.60
C ILE A 628 4.08 9.23 -8.91
N TRP A 629 3.55 10.06 -8.01
CA TRP A 629 4.35 11.04 -7.27
C TRP A 629 5.43 10.36 -6.44
N HIS A 630 5.09 9.32 -5.69
CA HIS A 630 6.05 8.54 -4.90
C HIS A 630 7.13 7.88 -5.76
N LEU A 631 6.77 7.30 -6.92
CA LEU A 631 7.75 6.72 -7.85
C LEU A 631 8.79 7.76 -8.27
N PHE A 632 8.38 8.97 -8.64
CA PHE A 632 9.33 10.00 -9.05
C PHE A 632 10.10 10.58 -7.87
N ASP A 633 9.42 10.98 -6.81
CA ASP A 633 10.00 11.74 -5.71
C ASP A 633 10.87 10.85 -4.81
N GLN A 634 10.30 9.75 -4.28
CA GLN A 634 11.00 8.89 -3.32
C GLN A 634 11.92 7.89 -3.99
N ARG A 635 11.50 7.30 -5.11
CA ARG A 635 12.25 6.18 -5.70
C ARG A 635 13.26 6.63 -6.75
N MET A 636 12.89 7.57 -7.61
CA MET A 636 13.73 8.03 -8.71
C MET A 636 14.43 9.36 -8.44
N GLU A 637 14.08 10.07 -7.36
CA GLU A 637 14.61 11.40 -7.03
C GLU A 637 14.49 12.41 -8.20
N ILE A 638 13.37 12.36 -8.91
CA ILE A 638 13.06 13.23 -10.04
C ILE A 638 11.98 14.24 -9.61
N PRO A 639 12.26 15.56 -9.66
CA PRO A 639 11.26 16.56 -9.31
C PRO A 639 10.15 16.61 -10.36
N ILE A 640 8.90 16.66 -9.91
CA ILE A 640 7.70 16.82 -10.75
C ILE A 640 6.84 17.99 -10.28
N THR A 641 6.13 18.63 -11.21
CA THR A 641 5.12 19.62 -10.85
C THR A 641 3.76 18.96 -10.63
N LEU A 642 3.23 19.03 -9.41
CA LEU A 642 1.82 18.72 -9.14
C LEU A 642 0.95 19.89 -9.63
N MET A 643 0.26 19.71 -10.76
CA MET A 643 -0.57 20.74 -11.38
C MET A 643 -2.06 20.43 -11.17
N SER A 644 -2.81 21.35 -10.57
CA SER A 644 -4.28 21.23 -10.53
C SER A 644 -4.84 21.10 -11.96
N ALA A 645 -5.65 20.07 -12.20
CA ALA A 645 -6.27 19.82 -13.50
C ALA A 645 -7.09 21.03 -14.00
N SER A 646 -7.70 21.79 -13.09
CA SER A 646 -8.45 23.01 -13.41
C SER A 646 -7.57 24.14 -13.95
N SER A 647 -6.30 24.17 -13.56
CA SER A 647 -5.31 25.19 -13.97
C SER A 647 -4.74 24.96 -15.37
N LEU A 648 -5.01 23.82 -16.01
CA LEU A 648 -4.52 23.52 -17.36
C LEU A 648 -4.94 24.59 -18.38
N SER A 649 -6.13 25.16 -18.19
CA SER A 649 -6.66 26.23 -19.05
C SER A 649 -5.86 27.55 -18.99
N SER A 650 -5.21 27.85 -17.87
CA SER A 650 -4.42 29.08 -17.67
C SER A 650 -2.91 28.85 -17.73
N ALA A 651 -2.45 27.62 -17.50
CA ALA A 651 -1.04 27.27 -17.49
C ALA A 651 -0.32 27.50 -18.84
N ASN A 652 1.00 27.74 -18.76
CA ASN A 652 1.92 27.70 -19.89
C ASN A 652 2.49 26.28 -20.03
N LEU A 653 1.91 25.47 -20.92
CA LEU A 653 2.29 24.07 -21.10
C LEU A 653 3.68 23.89 -21.75
N ASN A 654 4.23 24.93 -22.41
CA ASN A 654 5.54 24.86 -23.07
C ASN A 654 6.71 24.69 -22.08
N ARG A 655 6.46 24.82 -20.76
CA ARG A 655 7.46 24.50 -19.72
C ARG A 655 7.66 22.99 -19.53
N TYR A 656 6.72 22.18 -19.99
CA TYR A 656 6.67 20.74 -19.75
C TYR A 656 6.84 19.97 -21.06
N SER A 657 7.75 19.00 -21.06
CA SER A 657 7.87 18.03 -22.16
C SER A 657 6.94 16.83 -21.95
N VAL A 658 6.59 16.53 -20.70
CA VAL A 658 5.72 15.41 -20.32
C VAL A 658 4.57 15.89 -19.44
N LEU A 659 3.35 15.48 -19.79
CA LEU A 659 2.15 15.69 -18.98
C LEU A 659 1.54 14.34 -18.63
N ILE A 660 1.20 14.13 -17.36
CA ILE A 660 0.69 12.86 -16.84
C ILE A 660 -0.75 13.05 -16.36
N MET A 661 -1.65 12.20 -16.85
CA MET A 661 -3.07 12.13 -16.47
C MET A 661 -3.37 10.79 -15.79
N PRO A 662 -3.37 10.74 -14.45
CA PRO A 662 -3.87 9.60 -13.69
C PRO A 662 -5.32 9.27 -14.06
N THR A 663 -5.83 8.11 -13.65
CA THR A 663 -7.26 7.81 -13.75
C THR A 663 -8.06 8.90 -13.05
N GLY A 664 -9.20 9.25 -13.63
CA GLY A 664 -10.04 10.31 -13.08
C GLY A 664 -11.06 10.84 -14.08
N ASN A 665 -11.82 11.82 -13.61
CA ASN A 665 -12.74 12.62 -14.39
C ASN A 665 -12.16 14.03 -14.60
N TYR A 666 -11.89 14.37 -15.86
CA TYR A 666 -11.26 15.64 -16.26
C TYR A 666 -12.25 16.66 -16.83
N SER A 667 -13.54 16.53 -16.52
CA SER A 667 -14.58 17.48 -16.97
C SER A 667 -14.27 18.94 -16.61
N ARG A 668 -13.57 19.18 -15.48
CA ARG A 668 -13.15 20.52 -15.01
C ARG A 668 -12.07 21.19 -15.87
N VAL A 669 -11.38 20.45 -16.75
CA VAL A 669 -10.39 21.02 -17.69
C VAL A 669 -11.05 21.99 -18.68
N GLY A 670 -12.31 21.70 -19.05
CA GLY A 670 -13.11 22.52 -19.96
C GLY A 670 -12.56 22.62 -21.39
N LYS A 671 -13.33 23.26 -22.28
CA LYS A 671 -12.99 23.34 -23.72
C LYS A 671 -11.67 24.08 -23.99
N THR A 672 -11.38 25.12 -23.20
CA THR A 672 -10.13 25.89 -23.32
C THR A 672 -8.92 25.05 -22.96
N GLY A 673 -8.99 24.25 -21.88
CA GLY A 673 -7.93 23.33 -21.51
C GLY A 673 -7.71 22.25 -22.57
N VAL A 674 -8.80 21.66 -23.11
CA VAL A 674 -8.72 20.69 -24.22
C VAL A 674 -7.99 21.27 -25.43
N ARG A 675 -8.34 22.50 -25.84
CA ARG A 675 -7.67 23.18 -26.97
C ARG A 675 -6.17 23.40 -26.70
N LYS A 676 -5.80 23.88 -25.52
CA LYS A 676 -4.39 24.06 -25.13
C LYS A 676 -3.62 22.75 -25.11
N LEU A 677 -4.23 21.69 -24.58
CA LEU A 677 -3.63 20.36 -24.58
C LEU A 677 -3.40 19.86 -26.01
N ASN A 678 -4.37 20.07 -26.91
CA ASN A 678 -4.23 19.75 -28.32
C ASN A 678 -3.09 20.53 -28.99
N GLU A 679 -3.02 21.85 -28.80
CA GLU A 679 -1.95 22.69 -29.32
C GLU A 679 -0.57 22.24 -28.80
N TRP A 680 -0.46 21.90 -27.51
CA TRP A 680 0.78 21.39 -26.92
C TRP A 680 1.20 20.03 -27.47
N LEU A 681 0.23 19.12 -27.66
CA LEU A 681 0.47 17.83 -28.30
C LEU A 681 0.96 17.99 -29.75
N GLU A 682 0.31 18.87 -30.53
CA GLU A 682 0.72 19.13 -31.92
C GLU A 682 2.18 19.61 -32.02
N ASN A 683 2.67 20.31 -30.99
CA ASN A 683 4.03 20.84 -30.86
C ASN A 683 5.04 19.85 -30.24
N GLY A 684 4.69 18.57 -30.07
CA GLY A 684 5.66 17.53 -29.67
C GLY A 684 5.62 17.12 -28.21
N GLY A 685 4.61 17.54 -27.44
CA GLY A 685 4.40 17.08 -26.06
C GLY A 685 4.16 15.57 -25.96
N THR A 686 4.60 14.96 -24.85
CA THR A 686 4.32 13.56 -24.50
C THR A 686 3.27 13.47 -23.40
N LEU A 687 2.07 13.04 -23.74
CA LEU A 687 0.98 12.80 -22.80
C LEU A 687 0.98 11.34 -22.37
N ILE A 688 1.05 11.09 -21.06
CA ILE A 688 0.88 9.76 -20.48
C ILE A 688 -0.46 9.75 -19.75
N ALA A 689 -1.33 8.81 -20.07
CA ALA A 689 -2.68 8.76 -19.49
C ALA A 689 -3.01 7.35 -19.01
N ARG A 690 -3.77 7.25 -17.91
CA ARG A 690 -4.19 5.97 -17.35
C ARG A 690 -5.70 5.84 -17.17
N GLY A 691 -6.21 4.62 -17.33
CA GLY A 691 -7.55 4.24 -16.86
C GLY A 691 -8.64 5.07 -17.53
N THR A 692 -9.52 5.68 -16.72
CA THR A 692 -10.63 6.50 -17.23
C THR A 692 -10.19 7.80 -17.89
N ALA A 693 -8.93 8.24 -17.71
CA ALA A 693 -8.39 9.38 -18.48
C ALA A 693 -8.41 9.07 -19.99
N LEU A 694 -8.20 7.80 -20.37
CA LEU A 694 -8.27 7.37 -21.76
C LEU A 694 -9.67 7.56 -22.35
N ASN A 695 -10.73 7.28 -21.58
CA ASN A 695 -12.11 7.56 -22.00
C ASN A 695 -12.33 9.05 -22.22
N TRP A 696 -11.79 9.91 -21.34
CA TRP A 696 -11.91 11.35 -21.47
C TRP A 696 -11.16 11.88 -22.71
N LEU A 697 -9.97 11.35 -23.00
CA LEU A 697 -9.20 11.69 -24.21
C LEU A 697 -9.94 11.27 -25.48
N ALA A 698 -10.52 10.06 -25.50
CA ALA A 698 -11.33 9.58 -26.61
C ALA A 698 -12.59 10.43 -26.81
N GLY A 699 -13.30 10.75 -25.73
CA GLY A 699 -14.51 11.58 -25.77
C GLY A 699 -14.28 13.04 -26.21
N ASN A 700 -13.04 13.53 -26.15
CA ASN A 700 -12.64 14.85 -26.64
C ASN A 700 -11.85 14.79 -27.97
N GLU A 701 -11.82 13.64 -28.65
CA GLU A 701 -11.16 13.45 -29.96
C GLU A 701 -9.64 13.78 -29.96
N LEU A 702 -8.99 13.61 -28.80
CA LEU A 702 -7.55 13.79 -28.65
C LEU A 702 -6.77 12.52 -29.05
N ALA A 703 -7.35 11.34 -28.82
CA ALA A 703 -6.80 10.05 -29.20
C ALA A 703 -7.91 9.05 -29.56
N ALA A 704 -7.62 8.10 -30.46
CA ALA A 704 -8.59 7.13 -30.96
C ALA A 704 -8.69 5.84 -30.10
N PHE A 705 -8.80 5.98 -28.76
CA PHE A 705 -8.97 4.82 -27.89
C PHE A 705 -10.39 4.26 -27.98
N SER A 706 -10.53 2.95 -28.15
CA SER A 706 -11.83 2.26 -28.19
C SER A 706 -11.87 1.11 -27.20
N PHE A 707 -12.97 0.99 -26.45
CA PHE A 707 -13.11 0.00 -25.39
C PHE A 707 -14.19 -1.04 -25.73
N LEU A 708 -14.02 -2.25 -25.24
CA LEU A 708 -15.08 -3.26 -25.27
C LEU A 708 -16.03 -3.05 -24.10
N THR A 709 -17.32 -3.23 -24.38
CA THR A 709 -18.36 -3.35 -23.37
C THR A 709 -18.93 -4.75 -23.46
N PRO A 710 -19.20 -5.44 -22.33
CA PRO A 710 -19.92 -6.70 -22.35
C PRO A 710 -21.24 -6.56 -23.13
N GLU A 711 -21.57 -7.53 -23.97
CA GLU A 711 -22.86 -7.54 -24.66
C GLU A 711 -23.98 -7.62 -23.63
N LYS A 712 -24.98 -6.75 -23.73
CA LYS A 712 -26.18 -6.85 -22.92
C LYS A 712 -27.02 -8.00 -23.48
N THR A 713 -27.15 -9.10 -22.73
CA THR A 713 -28.07 -10.18 -23.07
C THR A 713 -29.49 -9.63 -23.19
N THR A 714 -30.13 -9.80 -24.35
CA THR A 714 -31.49 -9.32 -24.64
C THR A 714 -32.59 -10.17 -24.01
N GLU A 715 -32.25 -11.37 -23.53
CA GLU A 715 -33.17 -12.23 -22.77
C GLU A 715 -33.13 -11.85 -21.29
N SER A 716 -34.13 -11.09 -20.86
CA SER A 716 -34.37 -10.75 -19.46
C SER A 716 -35.24 -11.84 -18.81
N THR A 717 -34.63 -12.93 -18.34
CA THR A 717 -35.28 -13.82 -17.40
C THR A 717 -35.21 -13.22 -15.99
N GLN A 718 -36.31 -13.31 -15.23
CA GLN A 718 -36.33 -12.84 -13.85
C GLN A 718 -35.34 -13.67 -13.02
N LYS A 719 -34.37 -13.01 -12.38
CA LYS A 719 -33.46 -13.63 -11.41
C LYS A 719 -33.95 -13.38 -9.97
N PRO A 720 -33.63 -14.26 -9.01
CA PRO A 720 -33.85 -13.98 -7.59
C PRO A 720 -33.14 -12.69 -7.17
N TYR A 721 -33.84 -11.79 -6.49
CA TYR A 721 -33.28 -10.50 -6.06
C TYR A 721 -32.06 -10.68 -5.13
N ALA A 722 -32.09 -11.70 -4.26
CA ALA A 722 -30.99 -12.04 -3.36
C ALA A 722 -29.68 -12.37 -4.09
N ALA A 723 -29.73 -12.79 -5.36
CA ALA A 723 -28.52 -13.07 -6.15
C ALA A 723 -27.86 -11.81 -6.72
N LEU A 724 -28.51 -10.63 -6.69
CA LEU A 724 -28.05 -9.44 -7.40
C LEU A 724 -26.63 -9.00 -6.99
N THR A 725 -26.36 -8.97 -5.69
CA THR A 725 -25.05 -8.55 -5.15
C THR A 725 -23.95 -9.53 -5.56
N ASN A 726 -24.20 -10.83 -5.42
CA ASN A 726 -23.24 -11.87 -5.78
C ASN A 726 -23.00 -11.91 -7.31
N ASP A 727 -24.05 -11.86 -8.12
CA ASP A 727 -23.97 -11.81 -9.59
C ASP A 727 -23.16 -10.61 -10.09
N ARG A 728 -23.34 -9.44 -9.45
CA ARG A 728 -22.60 -8.22 -9.80
C ARG A 728 -21.17 -8.28 -9.30
N GLY A 729 -20.97 -8.68 -8.05
CA GLY A 729 -19.65 -8.76 -7.42
C GLY A 729 -18.74 -9.78 -8.10
N ALA A 730 -19.28 -10.93 -8.53
CA ALA A 730 -18.50 -11.99 -9.17
C ALA A 730 -17.93 -11.56 -10.53
N ARG A 731 -18.46 -10.48 -11.11
CA ARG A 731 -17.98 -9.86 -12.35
C ARG A 731 -16.93 -8.78 -12.11
N VAL A 732 -16.65 -8.40 -10.87
CA VAL A 732 -15.62 -7.41 -10.54
C VAL A 732 -14.25 -8.09 -10.59
N THR A 733 -13.33 -7.49 -11.34
CA THR A 733 -11.90 -7.87 -11.27
C THR A 733 -11.25 -7.04 -10.17
N GLY A 734 -11.26 -7.54 -8.92
CA GLY A 734 -10.76 -6.82 -7.74
C GLY A 734 -9.25 -6.62 -7.71
N GLY A 735 -8.51 -7.56 -8.32
CA GLY A 735 -7.06 -7.52 -8.41
C GLY A 735 -6.53 -8.89 -8.76
N ALA A 736 -5.99 -9.04 -9.97
CA ALA A 736 -5.43 -10.28 -10.49
C ALA A 736 -4.21 -10.00 -11.37
N ILE A 737 -3.39 -11.04 -11.58
CA ILE A 737 -2.13 -10.98 -12.32
C ILE A 737 -2.33 -11.63 -13.67
N PHE A 738 -1.89 -10.94 -14.72
CA PHE A 738 -2.10 -11.37 -16.09
C PHE A 738 -0.81 -11.47 -16.90
N ASN A 739 -0.72 -12.52 -17.72
CA ASN A 739 0.31 -12.73 -18.71
C ASN A 739 0.14 -11.76 -19.89
N THR A 740 1.24 -11.13 -20.27
CA THR A 740 1.30 -10.19 -21.39
C THR A 740 2.54 -10.44 -22.23
N THR A 741 2.50 -9.98 -23.49
CA THR A 741 3.61 -9.98 -24.41
C THR A 741 3.99 -8.54 -24.75
N LEU A 742 5.22 -8.18 -24.42
CA LEU A 742 5.87 -6.89 -24.66
C LEU A 742 6.73 -6.96 -25.92
N ASP A 743 6.61 -5.95 -26.79
CA ASP A 743 7.59 -5.71 -27.84
C ASP A 743 8.83 -5.02 -27.26
N THR A 744 9.89 -5.79 -27.00
CA THR A 744 11.17 -5.29 -26.48
C THR A 744 11.96 -4.43 -27.48
N THR A 745 11.52 -4.35 -28.74
CA THR A 745 12.11 -3.46 -29.76
C THR A 745 11.46 -2.08 -29.79
N HIS A 746 10.25 -1.94 -29.26
CA HIS A 746 9.57 -0.67 -29.07
C HIS A 746 10.26 0.14 -27.95
N PRO A 747 10.37 1.49 -28.01
CA PRO A 747 11.02 2.28 -26.95
C PRO A 747 10.44 2.07 -25.55
N LEU A 748 9.15 1.74 -25.45
CA LEU A 748 8.54 1.37 -24.17
C LEU A 748 9.02 0.03 -23.61
N GLY A 749 9.54 -0.87 -24.43
CA GLY A 749 10.09 -2.16 -24.01
C GLY A 749 11.59 -2.16 -23.73
N TYR A 750 12.27 -1.01 -23.82
CA TYR A 750 13.70 -0.92 -23.54
C TYR A 750 14.02 -1.29 -22.09
N GLY A 751 15.14 -2.01 -21.91
CA GLY A 751 15.56 -2.56 -20.62
C GLY A 751 14.85 -3.85 -20.18
N TYR A 752 13.90 -4.36 -20.96
CA TYR A 752 13.34 -5.70 -20.77
C TYR A 752 14.06 -6.70 -21.68
N LEU A 753 14.53 -7.81 -21.10
CA LEU A 753 15.27 -8.86 -21.82
C LEU A 753 14.35 -9.94 -22.41
N SER A 754 13.13 -10.06 -21.87
CA SER A 754 12.08 -10.96 -22.35
C SER A 754 10.84 -10.15 -22.72
N GLY A 755 10.08 -10.66 -23.68
CA GLY A 755 8.74 -10.16 -23.98
C GLY A 755 7.68 -10.62 -22.97
N ASP A 756 7.96 -11.65 -22.18
CA ASP A 756 7.03 -12.15 -21.17
C ASP A 756 7.01 -11.23 -19.97
N LEU A 757 5.84 -10.65 -19.68
CA LEU A 757 5.66 -9.73 -18.56
C LEU A 757 4.33 -9.98 -17.86
N ARG A 758 4.31 -9.77 -16.55
CA ARG A 758 3.12 -9.89 -15.72
C ARG A 758 2.64 -8.51 -15.33
N VAL A 759 1.35 -8.25 -15.51
CA VAL A 759 0.72 -6.99 -15.14
C VAL A 759 -0.35 -7.22 -14.09
N PHE A 760 -0.51 -6.24 -13.19
CA PHE A 760 -1.59 -6.25 -12.22
C PHE A 760 -2.77 -5.45 -12.75
N LYS A 761 -3.96 -6.06 -12.76
CA LYS A 761 -5.19 -5.40 -13.18
C LYS A 761 -6.19 -5.35 -12.06
N SER A 762 -6.74 -4.14 -11.85
CA SER A 762 -7.98 -3.90 -11.13
C SER A 762 -8.98 -3.20 -12.05
N GLY A 763 -10.23 -3.68 -12.05
CA GLY A 763 -11.33 -3.16 -12.86
C GLY A 763 -11.50 -3.82 -14.24
N ASN A 764 -12.56 -3.44 -14.95
CA ASN A 764 -13.06 -4.10 -16.17
C ASN A 764 -12.97 -3.21 -17.43
N GLN A 765 -11.88 -2.45 -17.56
CA GLN A 765 -11.61 -1.71 -18.78
C GLN A 765 -10.80 -2.58 -19.75
N PHE A 766 -11.32 -2.80 -20.95
CA PHE A 766 -10.69 -3.62 -21.99
C PHE A 766 -10.48 -2.79 -23.26
N LEU A 767 -9.22 -2.41 -23.53
CA LEU A 767 -8.86 -1.56 -24.68
C LEU A 767 -8.69 -2.41 -25.94
N LYS A 768 -9.44 -2.07 -26.99
CA LYS A 768 -9.27 -2.69 -28.30
C LYS A 768 -7.88 -2.35 -28.85
N PRO A 769 -7.16 -3.32 -29.43
CA PRO A 769 -5.93 -3.03 -30.15
C PRO A 769 -6.16 -1.98 -31.23
N SER A 770 -5.16 -1.14 -31.45
CA SER A 770 -5.13 -0.19 -32.56
C SER A 770 -5.02 -0.95 -33.88
N ASP A 771 -5.66 -0.42 -34.93
CA ASP A 771 -5.52 -0.94 -36.29
C ASP A 771 -4.08 -0.87 -36.79
N ASN A 772 -3.28 0.08 -36.26
CA ASN A 772 -1.84 0.10 -36.47
C ASN A 772 -1.17 -0.93 -35.54
N PRO A 773 -0.59 -2.03 -36.06
CA PRO A 773 -0.03 -3.08 -35.23
C PRO A 773 1.16 -2.61 -34.38
N TYR A 774 1.88 -1.57 -34.82
CA TYR A 774 3.04 -1.01 -34.11
C TYR A 774 2.65 -0.09 -32.94
N ALA A 775 1.36 0.24 -32.81
CA ALA A 775 0.83 1.10 -31.76
C ALA A 775 0.42 0.32 -30.50
N ASN A 776 0.65 -1.00 -30.44
CA ASN A 776 0.25 -1.86 -29.33
C ASN A 776 1.47 -2.51 -28.65
N PRO A 777 2.34 -1.75 -27.96
CA PRO A 777 3.60 -2.26 -27.43
C PRO A 777 3.45 -3.34 -26.35
N LEU A 778 2.31 -3.39 -25.65
CA LEU A 778 2.01 -4.41 -24.66
C LEU A 778 0.59 -4.94 -24.84
N MET A 779 0.46 -6.26 -24.95
CA MET A 779 -0.83 -6.94 -25.14
C MET A 779 -0.98 -8.12 -24.20
N TYR A 780 -2.22 -8.41 -23.78
CA TYR A 780 -2.54 -9.67 -23.12
C TYR A 780 -2.37 -10.86 -24.07
N THR A 781 -1.98 -12.00 -23.51
CA THR A 781 -1.84 -13.26 -24.27
C THR A 781 -3.19 -13.91 -24.58
N ASP A 782 -3.15 -15.09 -25.22
CA ASP A 782 -4.32 -15.95 -25.50
C ASP A 782 -4.83 -16.64 -24.23
N ASP A 783 -3.93 -16.86 -23.28
CA ASP A 783 -4.20 -17.39 -21.93
C ASP A 783 -3.68 -16.40 -20.89
N PRO A 784 -4.45 -15.33 -20.63
CA PRO A 784 -3.93 -14.18 -19.92
C PRO A 784 -3.93 -14.36 -18.40
N LEU A 785 -4.67 -15.29 -17.80
CA LEU A 785 -4.70 -15.40 -16.33
C LEU A 785 -3.41 -16.06 -15.81
N ALA A 786 -2.60 -15.32 -15.03
CA ALA A 786 -1.41 -15.87 -14.38
C ALA A 786 -1.70 -16.28 -12.94
N SER A 787 -2.43 -15.46 -12.18
CA SER A 787 -2.84 -15.72 -10.81
C SER A 787 -4.03 -14.83 -10.45
N GLY A 788 -4.87 -15.27 -9.52
CA GLY A 788 -6.05 -14.56 -9.07
C GLY A 788 -7.35 -15.03 -9.74
N TYR A 789 -8.41 -14.30 -9.47
CA TYR A 789 -9.75 -14.55 -9.98
C TYR A 789 -10.15 -13.54 -11.05
N ILE A 790 -10.79 -14.03 -12.11
CA ILE A 790 -11.46 -13.23 -13.13
C ILE A 790 -12.70 -13.98 -13.61
N HIS A 791 -13.81 -13.25 -13.78
CA HIS A 791 -15.02 -13.82 -14.33
C HIS A 791 -14.79 -14.36 -15.77
N PRO A 792 -15.31 -15.54 -16.15
CA PRO A 792 -15.08 -16.12 -17.47
C PRO A 792 -15.42 -15.19 -18.65
N GLU A 793 -16.54 -14.45 -18.59
CA GLU A 793 -16.87 -13.45 -19.63
C GLU A 793 -15.81 -12.34 -19.76
N ASN A 794 -15.24 -11.88 -18.64
CA ASN A 794 -14.20 -10.85 -18.65
C ASN A 794 -12.88 -11.42 -19.18
N LEU A 795 -12.58 -12.67 -18.84
CA LEU A 795 -11.40 -13.38 -19.35
C LEU A 795 -11.43 -13.46 -20.87
N GLU A 796 -12.58 -13.82 -21.47
CA GLU A 796 -12.75 -13.83 -22.93
C GLU A 796 -12.62 -12.44 -23.56
N LEU A 797 -13.16 -11.39 -22.92
CA LEU A 797 -13.02 -10.02 -23.40
C LEU A 797 -11.57 -9.51 -23.36
N MET A 798 -10.73 -10.05 -22.47
CA MET A 798 -9.35 -9.64 -22.25
C MET A 798 -8.36 -10.24 -23.27
N LYS A 799 -8.63 -11.43 -23.81
CA LYS A 799 -7.70 -12.13 -24.71
C LYS A 799 -7.29 -11.24 -25.90
N LYS A 800 -5.98 -11.16 -26.14
CA LYS A 800 -5.37 -10.36 -27.22
C LYS A 800 -5.77 -8.88 -27.20
N LYS A 801 -6.11 -8.31 -26.04
CA LYS A 801 -6.37 -6.86 -25.92
C LYS A 801 -5.10 -6.09 -25.59
N SER A 802 -5.13 -4.80 -25.90
CA SER A 802 -4.02 -3.90 -25.62
C SER A 802 -4.03 -3.53 -24.14
N VAL A 803 -2.85 -3.59 -23.51
CA VAL A 803 -2.59 -3.07 -22.17
C VAL A 803 -2.04 -1.65 -22.27
N ILE A 804 -1.12 -1.45 -23.22
CA ILE A 804 -0.55 -0.16 -23.59
C ILE A 804 -0.80 0.10 -25.06
N GLN A 805 -1.31 1.30 -25.36
CA GLN A 805 -1.50 1.77 -26.73
C GLN A 805 -0.88 3.16 -26.90
N VAL A 806 -0.24 3.39 -28.05
CA VAL A 806 0.35 4.69 -28.41
C VAL A 806 -0.45 5.32 -29.54
N SER A 807 -0.78 6.59 -29.40
CA SER A 807 -1.40 7.43 -30.42
C SER A 807 -0.54 8.67 -30.68
N ALA A 808 -0.69 9.30 -31.83
CA ALA A 808 0.01 10.53 -32.18
C ALA A 808 -0.97 11.64 -32.57
N LYS A 809 -0.63 12.86 -32.16
CA LYS A 809 -1.32 14.09 -32.56
C LYS A 809 -0.25 15.11 -32.98
N GLY A 810 -0.22 15.48 -34.26
CA GLY A 810 0.87 16.28 -34.82
C GLY A 810 2.25 15.62 -34.61
N GLN A 811 3.13 16.30 -33.87
CA GLN A 811 4.44 15.78 -33.48
C GLN A 811 4.45 15.06 -32.13
N GLY A 812 3.41 15.21 -31.30
CA GLY A 812 3.34 14.65 -29.95
C GLY A 812 2.91 13.19 -29.90
N ARG A 813 3.08 12.60 -28.71
CA ARG A 813 2.70 11.22 -28.42
C ARG A 813 1.73 11.18 -27.26
N ILE A 814 0.75 10.29 -27.36
CA ILE A 814 -0.22 9.98 -26.31
C ILE A 814 -0.05 8.51 -26.00
N ILE A 815 0.41 8.20 -24.79
CA ILE A 815 0.71 6.85 -24.34
C ILE A 815 -0.33 6.48 -23.29
N GLY A 816 -1.20 5.53 -23.63
CA GLY A 816 -2.29 5.10 -22.78
C GLY A 816 -2.00 3.79 -22.08
N PHE A 817 -2.18 3.77 -20.76
CA PHE A 817 -2.07 2.59 -19.90
C PHE A 817 -3.46 2.22 -19.37
N VAL A 818 -3.96 1.02 -19.67
CA VAL A 818 -5.22 0.54 -19.07
C VAL A 818 -4.98 0.11 -17.62
N ASP A 819 -3.95 -0.70 -17.43
CA ASP A 819 -3.57 -1.23 -16.14
C ASP A 819 -2.61 -0.28 -15.42
N ASN A 820 -2.47 -0.46 -14.11
CA ASN A 820 -1.64 0.38 -13.28
C ASN A 820 -0.18 -0.10 -13.27
N PRO A 821 0.77 0.64 -13.87
CA PRO A 821 2.18 0.23 -13.88
C PRO A 821 2.91 0.53 -12.56
N ASN A 822 2.27 1.23 -11.62
CA ASN A 822 2.88 1.76 -10.39
C ASN A 822 2.19 1.27 -9.11
N PHE A 823 1.38 0.22 -9.23
CA PHE A 823 0.45 -0.23 -8.21
C PHE A 823 1.10 -0.38 -6.83
N ARG A 824 0.56 0.39 -5.86
CA ARG A 824 0.87 0.35 -4.42
C ARG A 824 2.36 0.31 -4.08
N ALA A 825 3.21 0.92 -4.91
CA ALA A 825 4.66 0.95 -4.78
C ALA A 825 5.38 -0.43 -4.83
N PHE A 826 4.71 -1.56 -4.71
CA PHE A 826 5.38 -2.88 -4.74
C PHE A 826 5.39 -3.55 -6.12
N TRP A 827 4.75 -2.96 -7.13
CA TRP A 827 4.76 -3.52 -8.49
C TRP A 827 5.98 -3.06 -9.30
N PHE A 828 7.18 -3.53 -8.93
CA PHE A 828 8.44 -3.13 -9.55
C PHE A 828 8.57 -3.55 -11.02
N GLY A 829 7.92 -4.65 -11.40
CA GLY A 829 8.06 -5.27 -12.72
C GLY A 829 7.59 -4.40 -13.88
N THR A 830 6.64 -3.48 -13.66
CA THR A 830 6.06 -2.63 -14.71
C THR A 830 6.38 -1.15 -14.58
N ASN A 831 7.00 -0.68 -13.48
CA ASN A 831 7.37 0.74 -13.31
C ASN A 831 8.24 1.25 -14.47
N LYS A 832 9.12 0.38 -14.99
CA LYS A 832 10.02 0.73 -16.09
C LYS A 832 9.26 1.07 -17.38
N LEU A 833 8.12 0.43 -17.66
CA LEU A 833 7.26 0.82 -18.79
C LEU A 833 6.81 2.28 -18.68
N PHE A 834 6.45 2.71 -17.46
CA PHE A 834 6.03 4.08 -17.17
C PHE A 834 7.19 5.07 -17.29
N LEU A 835 8.36 4.73 -16.76
CA LEU A 835 9.57 5.54 -16.89
C LEU A 835 10.05 5.61 -18.36
N ASN A 836 9.93 4.53 -19.12
CA ASN A 836 10.21 4.52 -20.56
C ASN A 836 9.29 5.48 -21.31
N ALA A 837 8.01 5.59 -20.92
CA ALA A 837 7.09 6.56 -21.52
C ALA A 837 7.55 8.01 -21.27
N VAL A 838 8.15 8.28 -20.12
CA VAL A 838 8.67 9.62 -19.75
C VAL A 838 9.93 9.97 -20.52
N PHE A 839 10.93 9.07 -20.52
CA PHE A 839 12.23 9.35 -21.12
C PHE A 839 12.24 9.16 -22.64
N PHE A 840 11.56 8.12 -23.13
CA PHE A 840 11.60 7.68 -24.52
C PHE A 840 10.31 7.98 -25.30
N GLY A 841 9.28 8.55 -24.67
CA GLY A 841 8.09 9.02 -25.39
C GLY A 841 8.44 9.97 -26.54
N GLN A 842 9.48 10.80 -26.36
CA GLN A 842 10.01 11.71 -27.37
C GLN A 842 10.67 11.02 -28.57
N THR A 843 11.11 9.76 -28.44
CA THR A 843 11.82 9.01 -29.49
C THR A 843 10.89 8.05 -30.26
N ILE A 844 9.65 7.84 -29.78
CA ILE A 844 8.69 7.00 -30.49
C ILE A 844 8.36 7.67 -31.83
N THR A 845 8.46 6.94 -32.94
CA THR A 845 8.19 7.52 -34.27
C THR A 845 6.72 7.89 -34.46
N GLY A 846 6.43 8.92 -35.25
CA GLY A 846 5.04 9.28 -35.55
C GLY A 846 4.31 8.19 -36.35
N THR A 847 5.03 7.43 -37.18
CA THR A 847 4.49 6.37 -38.03
C THR A 847 4.01 5.16 -37.21
N SER A 848 4.69 4.81 -36.12
CA SER A 848 4.26 3.71 -35.24
C SER A 848 3.06 4.06 -34.36
N ALA A 849 2.60 5.31 -34.38
CA ALA A 849 1.56 5.83 -33.49
C ALA A 849 0.34 6.45 -34.23
N ARG A 850 0.32 6.42 -35.57
CA ARG A 850 -0.76 6.97 -36.41
C ARG A 850 -1.68 5.92 -36.98
#